data_AF-A0A3M1N806-F1
#
_entry.id   AF-A0A3M1N806-F1
#
_cell.length_a   1.000
_cell.length_b   1.000
_cell.length_c   1.000
_cell.angle_alpha   90.00
_cell.angle_beta   90.00
_cell.angle_gamma   90.00
#
_symmetry.space_group_name_H-M   'P 1'
#
loop_
_entity.id
_entity.type
_entity.pdbx_description
1 polymer ?
#
loop_
_entity_poly.entity_id
_entity_poly.type
_entity_poly.pdbx_seq_one_letter_code
_entity_poly.pdbx_strand_id
1 'polypeptide(L)'
;MTEYITLDGNEAVARIAYKLSEVIAIYPITPSSPMGEWADEWASLGQPNLWGSVPQVVEMQSEGGAAGAIHGALQAGALATTFTASQGLLLMIPNMYKIAGELTPTVFHIAARSIAAQALSIFGDHQDVMAARQTGWAMLASNSVQEAHDLALIAHAATLKARLPFLHFFDGFRTSHEVQKIAVVDDDVLRAMIDDSLIAAHRARALSPDHPVVRGTAQNPDTYFQARETVNPYYAACPQIVQATMDQFAALTGRSYKLYEYYGAPEADRVIVIMGSGAETVHETIDYLNARGEKLGVLKVRLFRPFAAALFADALPKSVRAIAVLDRTKEPGSGGEPLYLDVVNALYENWGSAPLPRIVGGRYGLSSKEFTPAMVKAIYENLAQPKPKNHFTIGIIDDVSHTSLAFDPDFSIEPETTVRALFYGLGADGTVGANKNSIKIIGENTDNYAQGYFVYDSKKSGSMTISHLRFGKQPIRSTYLITKANFVACHQPNFLERYDILRDAVEGGTFLLNTPYGPEEIWDRLPRRVQEQIIAKRLKFYVIDAYKVAAENGMKGRINTVMQVCFFAIAGVLPRDEAIAQIKHAIEKTYGKKGEEIVQMNLRAVDSTLERLHQVRVPDRVTSERALLPPLVGNPPEFVRNVLGEMTARRGDLLPVSVFPPDGTYPVGTTKYEKRNLALEIPVWEPDICIQCGKCAMVCPHAVIRIKAYQPELLAQAPPTFKATDAKDTDWHGLKYTIQVSPEDCTGCGICVDVCPAKSKSAANLRAINMRPQPPLRESERANWEFFLSLPEVDRRLIKATSIRQQQAQQPLFEFSGACSGCGETPYIKLATQLFGDRMIVANATGCSSIYGGNMPTTPWTANAEGYGPAWSNSLFEDNAEFGFGIRVAVDQHAAYARQLLMQLSGTLGDLATA
;
A
#
# COMPACT_ATOMS: atom_id res chain seq x y z
N MET A 1 -26.73 -21.07 -14.89
CA MET A 1 -25.31 -20.98 -15.35
C MET A 1 -24.60 -20.08 -14.36
N THR A 2 -23.44 -20.48 -13.84
CA THR A 2 -22.68 -19.65 -12.89
C THR A 2 -22.11 -18.43 -13.61
N GLU A 3 -22.50 -17.23 -13.18
CA GLU A 3 -21.95 -15.99 -13.70
C GLU A 3 -20.57 -15.73 -13.07
N TYR A 4 -19.60 -15.39 -13.92
CA TYR A 4 -18.25 -15.02 -13.50
C TYR A 4 -17.98 -13.56 -13.82
N ILE A 5 -17.41 -12.84 -12.86
CA ILE A 5 -16.95 -11.45 -13.04
C ILE A 5 -15.56 -11.28 -12.46
N THR A 6 -14.85 -10.24 -12.90
CA THR A 6 -13.49 -9.95 -12.41
C THR A 6 -13.45 -8.69 -11.55
N LEU A 7 -13.26 -8.87 -10.25
CA LEU A 7 -13.28 -7.79 -9.25
C LEU A 7 -12.25 -8.05 -8.12
N ASP A 8 -12.05 -7.06 -7.25
CA ASP A 8 -11.20 -7.20 -6.06
C ASP A 8 -11.98 -7.56 -4.80
N GLY A 9 -11.28 -8.01 -3.75
CA GLY A 9 -11.93 -8.46 -2.50
C GLY A 9 -12.84 -7.41 -1.87
N ASN A 10 -12.49 -6.12 -1.96
CA ASN A 10 -13.32 -5.03 -1.45
C ASN A 10 -14.65 -4.93 -2.22
N GLU A 11 -14.62 -4.88 -3.56
CA GLU A 11 -15.85 -4.85 -4.37
C GLU A 11 -16.69 -6.10 -4.12
N ALA A 12 -16.07 -7.28 -4.02
CA ALA A 12 -16.75 -8.55 -3.75
C ALA A 12 -17.58 -8.52 -2.47
N VAL A 13 -16.99 -7.99 -1.39
CA VAL A 13 -17.64 -7.89 -0.07
C VAL A 13 -18.68 -6.79 -0.04
N ALA A 14 -18.38 -5.62 -0.63
CA ALA A 14 -19.31 -4.51 -0.69
C ALA A 14 -20.63 -4.90 -1.36
N ARG A 15 -20.58 -5.68 -2.45
CA ARG A 15 -21.80 -6.14 -3.16
C ARG A 15 -22.76 -6.90 -2.24
N ILE A 16 -22.23 -7.78 -1.39
CA ILE A 16 -23.04 -8.54 -0.43
C ILE A 16 -23.52 -7.64 0.71
N ALA A 17 -22.61 -6.89 1.32
CA ALA A 17 -22.91 -6.01 2.44
C ALA A 17 -23.98 -4.97 2.10
N TYR A 18 -23.90 -4.38 0.90
CA TYR A 18 -24.88 -3.42 0.39
C TYR A 18 -26.26 -4.05 0.19
N LYS A 19 -26.33 -5.22 -0.45
CA LYS A 19 -27.59 -5.92 -0.70
C LYS A 19 -28.29 -6.34 0.60
N LEU A 20 -27.55 -6.60 1.67
CA LEU A 20 -28.07 -7.15 2.92
C LEU A 20 -28.20 -6.12 4.06
N SER A 21 -27.99 -4.84 3.78
CA SER A 21 -28.07 -3.77 4.79
C SER A 21 -29.09 -2.69 4.44
N GLU A 22 -29.57 -2.02 5.48
CA GLU A 22 -30.44 -0.83 5.39
C GLU A 22 -29.67 0.44 5.76
N VAL A 23 -28.71 0.33 6.69
CA VAL A 23 -27.84 1.42 7.15
C VAL A 23 -26.38 1.01 7.03
N ILE A 24 -25.55 1.88 6.45
CA ILE A 24 -24.12 1.67 6.28
C ILE A 24 -23.41 2.92 6.82
N ALA A 25 -22.97 2.88 8.08
CA ALA A 25 -22.19 3.97 8.65
C ALA A 25 -20.71 3.72 8.38
N ILE A 26 -19.98 4.72 7.87
CA ILE A 26 -18.60 4.55 7.39
C ILE A 26 -17.67 5.64 7.91
N TYR A 27 -16.37 5.34 7.85
CA TYR A 27 -15.29 6.33 7.90
C TYR A 27 -14.12 5.80 7.06
N PRO A 28 -13.46 6.62 6.23
CA PRO A 28 -12.47 6.13 5.28
C PRO A 28 -11.13 5.79 5.95
N ILE A 29 -10.73 4.52 5.87
CA ILE A 29 -9.40 4.05 6.25
C ILE A 29 -8.87 2.97 5.30
N THR A 30 -7.69 3.21 4.72
CA THR A 30 -7.00 2.23 3.84
C THR A 30 -6.70 0.94 4.62
N PRO A 31 -6.86 -0.27 4.04
CA PRO A 31 -7.34 -0.58 2.69
C PRO A 31 -8.85 -0.85 2.58
N SER A 32 -9.66 -0.46 3.57
CA SER A 32 -11.10 -0.74 3.60
C SER A 32 -11.96 0.30 2.90
N SER A 33 -11.47 1.54 2.70
CA SER A 33 -12.22 2.65 2.09
C SER A 33 -12.97 2.30 0.80
N PRO A 34 -12.41 1.51 -0.14
CA PRO A 34 -13.12 1.17 -1.37
C PRO A 34 -14.47 0.48 -1.15
N MET A 35 -14.67 -0.25 -0.05
CA MET A 35 -15.97 -0.85 0.26
C MET A 35 -17.04 0.21 0.56
N GLY A 36 -16.68 1.26 1.31
CA GLY A 36 -17.57 2.38 1.59
C GLY A 36 -17.85 3.23 0.36
N GLU A 37 -16.83 3.46 -0.47
CA GLU A 37 -16.95 4.18 -1.75
C GLU A 37 -17.91 3.46 -2.72
N TRP A 38 -17.81 2.13 -2.85
CA TRP A 38 -18.75 1.36 -3.67
C TRP A 38 -20.19 1.44 -3.16
N ALA A 39 -20.36 1.33 -1.84
CA ALA A 39 -21.68 1.44 -1.23
C ALA A 39 -22.30 2.83 -1.46
N ASP A 40 -21.51 3.90 -1.31
CA ASP A 40 -21.96 5.28 -1.55
C ASP A 40 -22.31 5.53 -3.03
N GLU A 41 -21.51 5.01 -3.97
CA GLU A 41 -21.79 5.11 -5.40
C GLU A 41 -23.11 4.41 -5.76
N TRP A 42 -23.33 3.17 -5.29
CA TRP A 42 -24.57 2.45 -5.57
C TRP A 42 -25.79 3.12 -4.93
N ALA A 43 -25.66 3.67 -3.73
CA ALA A 43 -26.73 4.42 -3.07
C ALA A 43 -27.07 5.70 -3.86
N SER A 44 -26.06 6.44 -4.31
CA SER A 44 -26.20 7.65 -5.12
C SER A 44 -26.85 7.38 -6.49
N LEU A 45 -26.61 6.19 -7.06
CA LEU A 45 -27.26 5.72 -8.28
C LEU A 45 -28.69 5.17 -8.05
N GLY A 46 -29.18 5.19 -6.81
CA GLY A 46 -30.50 4.69 -6.44
C GLY A 46 -30.64 3.18 -6.55
N GLN A 47 -29.54 2.42 -6.46
CA GLN A 47 -29.60 0.97 -6.56
C GLN A 47 -30.25 0.40 -5.29
N PRO A 48 -31.31 -0.42 -5.40
CA PRO A 48 -31.94 -1.01 -4.23
C PRO A 48 -31.11 -2.16 -3.63
N ASN A 49 -31.25 -2.33 -2.32
CA ASN A 49 -30.86 -3.55 -1.61
C ASN A 49 -31.79 -4.72 -1.96
N LEU A 50 -31.61 -5.86 -1.29
CA LEU A 50 -32.36 -7.08 -1.56
C LEU A 50 -33.88 -6.89 -1.45
N TRP A 51 -34.35 -5.98 -0.57
CA TRP A 51 -35.77 -5.71 -0.29
C TRP A 51 -36.35 -4.51 -1.04
N GLY A 52 -35.61 -3.93 -2.00
CA GLY A 52 -36.12 -2.82 -2.82
C GLY A 52 -35.91 -1.42 -2.22
N SER A 53 -35.27 -1.30 -1.05
CA SER A 53 -34.94 -0.01 -0.45
C SER A 53 -33.50 0.39 -0.78
N VAL A 54 -33.23 1.68 -0.97
CA VAL A 54 -31.86 2.17 -1.10
C VAL A 54 -31.22 2.26 0.30
N PRO A 55 -30.09 1.59 0.58
CA PRO A 55 -29.37 1.74 1.84
C PRO A 55 -28.97 3.19 2.12
N GLN A 56 -29.01 3.58 3.40
CA GLN A 56 -28.51 4.87 3.86
C GLN A 56 -27.02 4.76 4.18
N VAL A 57 -26.17 5.38 3.36
CA VAL A 57 -24.73 5.47 3.61
C VAL A 57 -24.44 6.78 4.35
N VAL A 58 -23.81 6.70 5.52
CA VAL A 58 -23.57 7.87 6.38
C VAL A 58 -22.11 7.90 6.82
N GLU A 59 -21.39 8.96 6.43
CA GLU A 59 -20.03 9.20 6.90
C GLU A 59 -20.04 9.88 8.28
N MET A 60 -19.26 9.36 9.22
CA MET A 60 -19.12 9.91 10.57
C MET A 60 -17.82 10.71 10.73
N GLN A 61 -17.59 11.30 11.90
CA GLN A 61 -16.36 12.06 12.18
C GLN A 61 -15.13 11.17 12.48
N SER A 62 -15.36 9.91 12.85
CA SER A 62 -14.35 8.87 13.10
C SER A 62 -15.01 7.49 13.12
N GLU A 63 -14.21 6.42 13.11
CA GLU A 63 -14.70 5.05 13.27
C GLU A 63 -15.38 4.82 14.63
N GLY A 64 -14.96 5.52 15.69
CA GLY A 64 -15.65 5.48 16.98
C GLY A 64 -17.08 6.03 16.87
N GLY A 65 -17.27 7.09 16.07
CA GLY A 65 -18.58 7.62 15.71
C GLY A 65 -19.39 6.65 14.85
N ALA A 66 -18.77 6.04 13.84
CA ALA A 66 -19.40 5.02 12.99
C ALA A 66 -19.89 3.82 13.81
N ALA A 67 -19.08 3.29 14.73
CA ALA A 67 -19.49 2.19 15.59
C ALA A 67 -20.67 2.56 16.51
N GLY A 68 -20.70 3.79 17.02
CA GLY A 68 -21.84 4.31 17.79
C GLY A 68 -23.10 4.47 16.95
N ALA A 69 -22.98 4.96 15.71
CA ALA A 69 -24.09 5.09 14.78
C ALA A 69 -24.68 3.72 14.39
N ILE A 70 -23.83 2.72 14.12
CA ILE A 70 -24.28 1.34 13.89
C ILE A 70 -24.98 0.79 15.11
N HIS A 71 -24.40 0.93 16.30
CA HIS A 71 -25.02 0.48 17.53
C HIS A 71 -26.43 1.09 17.69
N GLY A 72 -26.59 2.40 17.48
CA GLY A 72 -27.90 3.07 17.49
C GLY A 72 -28.88 2.54 16.44
N ALA A 73 -28.44 2.37 15.19
CA ALA A 73 -29.27 1.87 14.10
C ALA A 73 -29.79 0.44 14.38
N LEU A 74 -28.92 -0.42 14.92
CA LEU A 74 -29.29 -1.79 15.29
C LEU A 74 -30.31 -1.81 16.44
N GLN A 75 -30.14 -0.93 17.44
CA GLN A 75 -31.12 -0.80 18.53
C GLN A 75 -32.48 -0.29 18.05
N ALA A 76 -32.52 0.48 16.96
CA ALA A 76 -33.74 0.91 16.29
C ALA A 76 -34.31 -0.16 15.32
N GLY A 77 -33.70 -1.34 15.23
CA GLY A 77 -34.20 -2.47 14.45
C GLY A 77 -33.79 -2.51 12.98
N ALA A 78 -32.92 -1.59 12.53
CA ALA A 78 -32.36 -1.64 11.19
C ALA A 78 -31.32 -2.75 11.06
N LEU A 79 -31.16 -3.31 9.85
CA LEU A 79 -29.98 -4.09 9.47
C LEU A 79 -28.85 -3.12 9.12
N ALA A 80 -27.73 -3.21 9.83
CA ALA A 80 -26.64 -2.26 9.67
C ALA A 80 -25.28 -2.96 9.51
N THR A 81 -24.36 -2.32 8.79
CA THR A 81 -22.97 -2.79 8.58
C THR A 81 -21.98 -1.63 8.50
N THR A 82 -20.69 -1.92 8.62
CA THR A 82 -19.60 -0.96 8.43
C THR A 82 -18.39 -1.66 7.83
N PHE A 83 -17.48 -0.84 7.28
CA PHE A 83 -16.19 -1.24 6.75
C PHE A 83 -15.09 -0.52 7.55
N THR A 84 -14.05 -1.23 7.98
CA THR A 84 -12.91 -0.59 8.68
C THR A 84 -11.64 -1.47 8.62
N ALA A 85 -10.55 -0.99 9.21
CA ALA A 85 -9.27 -1.68 9.34
C ALA A 85 -8.41 -1.02 10.43
N SER A 86 -7.39 -1.70 10.97
CA SER A 86 -6.29 -1.12 11.76
C SER A 86 -6.77 -0.23 12.92
N GLN A 87 -6.26 1.02 12.99
CA GLN A 87 -6.61 2.02 13.99
C GLN A 87 -8.12 2.24 14.08
N GLY A 88 -8.81 2.22 12.94
CA GLY A 88 -10.25 2.37 12.88
C GLY A 88 -10.98 1.29 13.66
N LEU A 89 -10.57 0.03 13.52
CA LEU A 89 -11.14 -1.08 14.30
C LEU A 89 -10.89 -0.89 15.80
N LEU A 90 -9.71 -0.39 16.21
CA LEU A 90 -9.41 -0.11 17.62
C LEU A 90 -10.40 0.92 18.22
N LEU A 91 -10.74 1.96 17.46
CA LEU A 91 -11.73 2.96 17.88
C LEU A 91 -13.16 2.40 17.99
N MET A 92 -13.45 1.27 17.30
CA MET A 92 -14.75 0.60 17.38
C MET A 92 -14.89 -0.35 18.59
N ILE A 93 -13.78 -0.82 19.18
CA ILE A 93 -13.76 -1.82 20.27
C ILE A 93 -14.75 -1.50 21.40
N PRO A 94 -14.85 -0.25 21.93
CA PRO A 94 -15.80 0.05 23.01
C PRO A 94 -17.26 -0.27 22.65
N ASN A 95 -17.70 0.06 21.43
CA ASN A 95 -19.05 -0.25 20.96
C ASN A 95 -19.20 -1.73 20.58
N MET A 96 -18.14 -2.41 20.14
CA MET A 96 -18.18 -3.85 19.87
C MET A 96 -18.62 -4.65 21.12
N TYR A 97 -18.10 -4.34 22.30
CA TYR A 97 -18.54 -4.96 23.55
C TYR A 97 -20.04 -4.77 23.82
N LYS A 98 -20.55 -3.56 23.54
CA LYS A 98 -21.97 -3.22 23.72
C LYS A 98 -22.86 -4.02 22.77
N ILE A 99 -22.53 -4.02 21.48
CA ILE A 99 -23.30 -4.74 20.45
C ILE A 99 -23.35 -6.25 20.73
N ALA A 100 -22.21 -6.85 21.12
CA ALA A 100 -22.15 -8.28 21.47
C ALA A 100 -22.88 -8.59 22.78
N GLY A 101 -22.73 -7.75 23.81
CA GLY A 101 -23.41 -7.91 25.09
C GLY A 101 -24.94 -7.80 24.98
N GLU A 102 -25.43 -7.09 23.96
CA GLU A 102 -26.85 -6.91 23.69
C GLU A 102 -27.40 -7.94 22.68
N LEU A 103 -26.61 -8.96 22.29
CA LEU A 103 -27.01 -10.06 21.40
C LEU A 103 -27.68 -9.57 20.11
N THR A 104 -27.00 -8.63 19.46
CA THR A 104 -27.53 -7.89 18.32
C THR A 104 -26.82 -8.33 17.04
N PRO A 105 -27.57 -8.80 16.02
CA PRO A 105 -26.99 -9.28 14.77
C PRO A 105 -26.48 -8.11 13.91
N THR A 106 -25.25 -8.24 13.42
CA THR A 106 -24.60 -7.28 12.50
C THR A 106 -23.32 -7.91 11.97
N VAL A 107 -22.82 -7.42 10.84
CA VAL A 107 -21.52 -7.83 10.30
C VAL A 107 -20.63 -6.62 10.10
N PHE A 108 -19.42 -6.66 10.64
CA PHE A 108 -18.36 -5.69 10.36
C PHE A 108 -17.37 -6.35 9.40
N HIS A 109 -17.04 -5.65 8.32
CA HIS A 109 -16.17 -6.15 7.27
C HIS A 109 -14.78 -5.49 7.35
N ILE A 110 -13.77 -6.31 7.63
CA ILE A 110 -12.43 -5.83 7.96
C ILE A 110 -11.43 -6.24 6.88
N ALA A 111 -10.82 -5.27 6.22
CA ALA A 111 -9.63 -5.50 5.41
C ALA A 111 -8.40 -5.45 6.34
N ALA A 112 -8.11 -6.57 7.01
CA ALA A 112 -7.20 -6.68 8.15
C ALA A 112 -5.82 -6.08 7.87
N ARG A 113 -5.37 -5.20 8.76
CA ARG A 113 -4.21 -4.31 8.57
C ARG A 113 -3.38 -4.16 9.85
N SER A 114 -2.06 -3.98 9.67
CA SER A 114 -1.13 -3.67 10.76
C SER A 114 -1.56 -2.52 11.65
N ILE A 115 -1.25 -2.61 12.93
CA ILE A 115 -1.37 -1.50 13.89
C ILE A 115 -0.09 -0.66 13.85
N ALA A 116 -0.24 0.66 13.96
CA ALA A 116 0.86 1.60 14.14
C ALA A 116 1.53 1.38 15.51
N ALA A 117 2.79 0.94 15.49
CA ALA A 117 3.61 0.71 16.69
C ALA A 117 4.87 1.59 16.65
N GLN A 118 6.02 1.04 16.26
CA GLN A 118 7.23 1.83 15.98
C GLN A 118 7.13 2.64 14.68
N ALA A 119 6.21 2.26 13.81
CA ALA A 119 5.89 2.95 12.56
C ALA A 119 4.46 2.64 12.14
N LEU A 120 3.87 3.53 11.34
CA LEU A 120 2.63 3.28 10.62
C LEU A 120 2.88 2.28 9.49
N SER A 121 1.96 1.32 9.31
CA SER A 121 1.84 0.58 8.07
C SER A 121 0.40 0.57 7.57
N ILE A 122 0.23 0.71 6.26
CA ILE A 122 -1.08 0.57 5.59
C ILE A 122 -1.37 -0.89 5.20
N PHE A 123 -0.37 -1.77 5.29
CA PHE A 123 -0.40 -3.09 4.70
C PHE A 123 -1.02 -4.16 5.62
N GLY A 124 -1.39 -5.29 5.03
CA GLY A 124 -2.21 -6.31 5.66
C GLY A 124 -1.48 -7.27 6.59
N ASP A 125 -2.00 -7.41 7.80
CA ASP A 125 -1.78 -8.51 8.74
C ASP A 125 -2.97 -8.58 9.71
N HIS A 126 -2.93 -9.43 10.74
CA HIS A 126 -4.07 -9.67 11.65
C HIS A 126 -3.98 -8.92 12.99
N GLN A 127 -3.07 -7.96 13.15
CA GLN A 127 -2.88 -7.27 14.44
C GLN A 127 -4.17 -6.59 14.94
N ASP A 128 -4.94 -5.99 14.02
CA ASP A 128 -6.19 -5.30 14.34
C ASP A 128 -7.31 -6.24 14.77
N VAL A 129 -7.59 -7.29 14.00
CA VAL A 129 -8.64 -8.27 14.31
C VAL A 129 -8.29 -9.05 15.58
N MET A 130 -7.00 -9.31 15.83
CA MET A 130 -6.56 -9.97 17.07
C MET A 130 -6.69 -9.08 18.30
N ALA A 131 -6.62 -7.76 18.15
CA ALA A 131 -6.90 -6.81 19.24
C ALA A 131 -8.39 -6.76 19.63
N ALA A 132 -9.29 -7.24 18.75
CA ALA A 132 -10.73 -7.29 18.99
C ALA A 132 -11.26 -8.68 19.41
N ARG A 133 -10.40 -9.70 19.55
CA ARG A 133 -10.81 -11.11 19.75
C ARG A 133 -11.62 -11.39 21.02
N GLN A 134 -11.49 -10.52 22.02
CA GLN A 134 -12.12 -10.63 23.34
C GLN A 134 -13.47 -9.88 23.44
N THR A 135 -13.89 -9.19 22.37
CA THR A 135 -15.09 -8.34 22.39
C THR A 135 -16.41 -9.11 22.44
N GLY A 136 -16.37 -10.43 22.24
CA GLY A 136 -17.57 -11.28 22.11
C GLY A 136 -18.08 -11.42 20.67
N TRP A 137 -17.33 -10.94 19.68
CA TRP A 137 -17.71 -11.09 18.28
C TRP A 137 -17.33 -12.47 17.75
N ALA A 138 -18.19 -13.06 16.92
CA ALA A 138 -17.79 -14.18 16.10
C ALA A 138 -16.80 -13.67 15.03
N MET A 139 -15.74 -14.41 14.72
CA MET A 139 -14.68 -13.97 13.81
C MET A 139 -14.54 -14.98 12.69
N LEU A 140 -14.81 -14.54 11.46
CA LEU A 140 -14.84 -15.38 10.26
C LEU A 140 -13.82 -14.87 9.24
N ALA A 141 -12.83 -15.71 8.92
CA ALA A 141 -11.70 -15.38 8.05
C ALA A 141 -11.89 -15.95 6.64
N SER A 142 -11.56 -15.12 5.64
CA SER A 142 -11.58 -15.49 4.22
C SER A 142 -10.18 -15.56 3.64
N ASN A 143 -9.89 -16.64 2.91
CA ASN A 143 -8.54 -16.90 2.37
C ASN A 143 -8.33 -16.38 0.95
N SER A 144 -9.38 -16.00 0.22
CA SER A 144 -9.30 -15.52 -1.18
C SER A 144 -10.40 -14.51 -1.50
N VAL A 145 -10.37 -13.92 -2.69
CA VAL A 145 -11.42 -13.00 -3.17
C VAL A 145 -12.78 -13.72 -3.25
N GLN A 146 -12.79 -14.96 -3.76
CA GLN A 146 -14.00 -15.80 -3.79
C GLN A 146 -14.53 -16.10 -2.38
N GLU A 147 -13.64 -16.47 -1.45
CA GLU A 147 -14.06 -16.70 -0.06
C GLU A 147 -14.54 -15.42 0.62
N ALA A 148 -13.93 -14.27 0.36
CA ALA A 148 -14.37 -12.99 0.92
C ALA A 148 -15.82 -12.67 0.50
N HIS A 149 -16.15 -12.91 -0.76
CA HIS A 149 -17.50 -12.80 -1.27
C HIS A 149 -18.48 -13.78 -0.58
N ASP A 150 -18.13 -15.07 -0.57
CA ASP A 150 -19.04 -16.12 -0.08
C ASP A 150 -19.23 -16.08 1.45
N LEU A 151 -18.15 -15.87 2.20
CA LEU A 151 -18.19 -15.78 3.66
C LEU A 151 -18.79 -14.46 4.15
N ALA A 152 -18.83 -13.40 3.35
CA ALA A 152 -19.65 -12.23 3.66
C ALA A 152 -21.14 -12.62 3.76
N LEU A 153 -21.66 -13.38 2.80
CA LEU A 153 -23.06 -13.84 2.83
C LEU A 153 -23.31 -14.78 4.01
N ILE A 154 -22.41 -15.75 4.22
CA ILE A 154 -22.52 -16.69 5.33
C ILE A 154 -22.50 -15.94 6.68
N ALA A 155 -21.68 -14.91 6.85
CA ALA A 155 -21.67 -14.09 8.06
C ALA A 155 -23.00 -13.36 8.29
N HIS A 156 -23.57 -12.75 7.24
CA HIS A 156 -24.88 -12.06 7.31
C HIS A 156 -26.04 -13.02 7.61
N ALA A 157 -26.02 -14.22 7.07
CA ALA A 157 -27.01 -15.25 7.39
C ALA A 157 -26.83 -15.83 8.81
N ALA A 158 -25.59 -16.11 9.21
CA ALA A 158 -25.28 -16.71 10.50
C ALA A 158 -25.52 -15.75 11.67
N THR A 159 -25.22 -14.45 11.51
CA THR A 159 -25.41 -13.45 12.56
C THR A 159 -26.88 -13.36 13.01
N LEU A 160 -27.83 -13.42 12.07
CA LEU A 160 -29.26 -13.41 12.36
C LEU A 160 -29.70 -14.65 13.16
N LYS A 161 -29.22 -15.84 12.77
CA LYS A 161 -29.52 -17.11 13.45
C LYS A 161 -28.88 -17.20 14.84
N ALA A 162 -27.62 -16.82 14.96
CA ALA A 162 -26.86 -16.89 16.20
C ALA A 162 -27.16 -15.75 17.17
N ARG A 163 -27.71 -14.63 16.68
CA ARG A 163 -27.86 -13.37 17.43
C ARG A 163 -26.54 -12.85 18.01
N LEU A 164 -25.44 -13.18 17.35
CA LEU A 164 -24.12 -12.67 17.69
C LEU A 164 -23.61 -11.81 16.54
N PRO A 165 -22.93 -10.70 16.82
CA PRO A 165 -22.31 -9.91 15.77
C PRO A 165 -21.08 -10.63 15.19
N PHE A 166 -20.84 -10.46 13.89
CA PHE A 166 -19.76 -11.10 13.15
C PHE A 166 -18.73 -10.09 12.66
N LEU A 167 -17.47 -10.40 12.89
CA LEU A 167 -16.32 -9.75 12.29
C LEU A 167 -15.86 -10.63 11.14
N HIS A 168 -16.28 -10.28 9.92
CA HIS A 168 -15.82 -10.94 8.69
C HIS A 168 -14.56 -10.22 8.21
N PHE A 169 -13.45 -10.95 8.10
CA PHE A 169 -12.17 -10.34 7.72
C PHE A 169 -11.40 -11.12 6.68
N PHE A 170 -10.58 -10.37 5.95
CA PHE A 170 -9.72 -10.83 4.87
C PHE A 170 -8.49 -9.93 4.81
N ASP A 171 -7.40 -10.43 4.24
CA ASP A 171 -6.11 -9.77 4.36
C ASP A 171 -6.06 -8.46 3.55
N GLY A 172 -5.72 -7.37 4.24
CA GLY A 172 -5.52 -6.05 3.66
C GLY A 172 -4.46 -6.07 2.56
N PHE A 173 -4.72 -5.37 1.46
CA PHE A 173 -4.06 -5.50 0.17
C PHE A 173 -4.09 -6.90 -0.46
N ARG A 174 -3.51 -7.92 0.20
CA ARG A 174 -3.28 -9.26 -0.35
C ARG A 174 -4.54 -9.96 -0.85
N THR A 175 -5.69 -9.72 -0.22
CA THR A 175 -7.00 -10.16 -0.69
C THR A 175 -7.88 -8.98 -1.08
N SER A 176 -7.93 -7.93 -0.26
CA SER A 176 -8.80 -6.76 -0.51
C SER A 176 -8.57 -6.05 -1.86
N HIS A 177 -7.33 -6.04 -2.35
CA HIS A 177 -6.92 -5.36 -3.59
C HIS A 177 -6.42 -6.33 -4.67
N GLU A 178 -6.40 -7.63 -4.39
CA GLU A 178 -6.17 -8.63 -5.42
C GLU A 178 -7.41 -8.74 -6.29
N VAL A 179 -7.24 -8.56 -7.59
CA VAL A 179 -8.31 -8.73 -8.58
C VAL A 179 -8.32 -10.19 -9.02
N GLN A 180 -9.46 -10.86 -8.89
CA GLN A 180 -9.66 -12.23 -9.38
C GLN A 180 -10.96 -12.36 -10.17
N LYS A 181 -10.97 -13.32 -11.11
CA LYS A 181 -12.20 -13.86 -11.68
C LYS A 181 -12.89 -14.74 -10.65
N ILE A 182 -14.08 -14.35 -10.20
CA ILE A 182 -14.87 -15.07 -9.19
C ILE A 182 -16.26 -15.43 -9.71
N ALA A 183 -16.85 -16.47 -9.15
CA ALA A 183 -18.26 -16.81 -9.29
C ALA A 183 -19.09 -15.98 -8.32
N VAL A 184 -20.00 -15.14 -8.84
CA VAL A 184 -20.91 -14.35 -8.01
C VAL A 184 -22.11 -15.16 -7.54
N VAL A 185 -22.72 -14.70 -6.45
CA VAL A 185 -24.02 -15.17 -5.99
C VAL A 185 -25.09 -14.26 -6.57
N ASP A 186 -26.17 -14.87 -7.02
CA ASP A 186 -27.35 -14.15 -7.51
C ASP A 186 -28.28 -13.76 -6.34
N ASP A 187 -29.22 -12.86 -6.64
CA ASP A 187 -30.18 -12.37 -5.65
C ASP A 187 -31.10 -13.51 -5.13
N ASP A 188 -31.32 -14.57 -5.91
CA ASP A 188 -32.10 -15.75 -5.50
C ASP A 188 -31.40 -16.55 -4.40
N VAL A 189 -30.07 -16.75 -4.50
CA VAL A 189 -29.27 -17.34 -3.42
C VAL A 189 -29.25 -16.44 -2.20
N LEU A 190 -29.16 -15.11 -2.36
CA LEU A 190 -29.26 -14.17 -1.23
C LEU A 190 -30.61 -14.32 -0.50
N ARG A 191 -31.72 -14.34 -1.26
CA ARG A 191 -33.08 -14.55 -0.72
C ARG A 191 -33.22 -15.90 -0.02
N ALA A 192 -32.62 -16.96 -0.56
CA ALA A 192 -32.69 -18.29 0.05
C ALA A 192 -31.84 -18.42 1.32
N MET A 193 -30.76 -17.64 1.44
CA MET A 193 -29.86 -17.64 2.60
C MET A 193 -30.37 -16.82 3.78
N ILE A 194 -31.13 -15.75 3.51
CA ILE A 194 -31.60 -14.80 4.54
C ILE A 194 -33.06 -15.09 4.91
N ASP A 195 -33.27 -15.41 6.18
CA ASP A 195 -34.60 -15.70 6.72
C ASP A 195 -35.29 -14.41 7.20
N ASP A 196 -36.31 -13.97 6.45
CA ASP A 196 -37.10 -12.77 6.76
C ASP A 196 -37.77 -12.84 8.15
N SER A 197 -38.04 -14.04 8.68
CA SER A 197 -38.59 -14.20 10.04
C SER A 197 -37.58 -13.79 11.12
N LEU A 198 -36.29 -13.99 10.89
CA LEU A 198 -35.23 -13.57 11.81
C LEU A 198 -35.03 -12.05 11.77
N ILE A 199 -35.24 -11.43 10.60
CA ILE A 199 -35.27 -9.97 10.47
C ILE A 199 -36.47 -9.40 11.22
N ALA A 200 -37.66 -9.99 11.06
CA ALA A 200 -38.84 -9.59 11.82
C ALA A 200 -38.60 -9.74 13.33
N ALA A 201 -37.93 -10.81 13.76
CA ALA A 201 -37.56 -11.01 15.16
C ALA A 201 -36.55 -9.95 15.66
N HIS A 202 -35.58 -9.54 14.84
CA HIS A 202 -34.66 -8.43 15.14
C HIS A 202 -35.43 -7.12 15.35
N ARG A 203 -36.33 -6.78 14.43
CA ARG A 203 -37.18 -5.60 14.50
C ARG A 203 -38.13 -5.62 15.70
N ALA A 204 -38.69 -6.78 16.06
CA ALA A 204 -39.54 -6.93 17.23
C ALA A 204 -38.81 -6.65 18.57
N ARG A 205 -37.47 -6.67 18.56
CA ARG A 205 -36.62 -6.28 19.71
C ARG A 205 -36.15 -4.83 19.61
N ALA A 206 -36.58 -4.03 18.65
CA ALA A 206 -36.14 -2.64 18.55
C ALA A 206 -36.65 -1.78 19.72
N LEU A 207 -35.93 -0.70 20.01
CA LEU A 207 -36.44 0.39 20.83
C LEU A 207 -37.55 1.11 20.07
N SER A 208 -38.78 1.08 20.61
CA SER A 208 -39.93 1.80 20.08
C SER A 208 -40.77 2.36 21.22
N PRO A 209 -41.31 3.59 21.11
CA PRO A 209 -42.26 4.12 22.08
C PRO A 209 -43.56 3.31 22.16
N ASP A 210 -43.89 2.52 21.13
CA ASP A 210 -45.09 1.68 21.10
C ASP A 210 -44.94 0.41 21.96
N HIS A 211 -43.70 -0.01 22.22
CA HIS A 211 -43.36 -1.16 23.07
C HIS A 211 -42.04 -0.90 23.83
N PRO A 212 -42.03 0.05 24.77
CA PRO A 212 -40.80 0.58 25.35
C PRO A 212 -40.08 -0.45 26.24
N VAL A 213 -38.75 -0.46 26.15
CA VAL A 213 -37.85 -1.26 27.00
C VAL A 213 -36.64 -0.41 27.41
N VAL A 214 -35.92 -0.84 28.44
CA VAL A 214 -34.67 -0.20 28.90
C VAL A 214 -33.48 -1.12 28.62
N ARG A 215 -32.38 -0.55 28.10
CA ARG A 215 -31.13 -1.25 27.78
C ARG A 215 -29.92 -0.44 28.24
N GLY A 216 -28.78 -1.11 28.39
CA GLY A 216 -27.54 -0.47 28.82
C GLY A 216 -27.60 0.08 30.25
N THR A 217 -28.28 -0.64 31.16
CA THR A 217 -28.38 -0.24 32.57
C THR A 217 -27.01 -0.30 33.27
N ALA A 218 -26.92 0.42 34.40
CA ALA A 218 -25.83 0.22 35.35
C ALA A 218 -26.19 -0.94 36.29
N GLN A 219 -25.28 -1.89 36.48
CA GLN A 219 -25.47 -3.07 37.33
C GLN A 219 -24.40 -3.10 38.42
N ASN A 220 -24.81 -3.50 39.62
CA ASN A 220 -23.91 -3.69 40.76
C ASN A 220 -23.24 -5.08 40.72
N PRO A 221 -22.22 -5.33 41.56
CA PRO A 221 -21.55 -6.63 41.63
C PRO A 221 -22.47 -7.81 41.99
N ASP A 222 -23.62 -7.54 42.62
CA ASP A 222 -24.61 -8.53 43.02
C ASP A 222 -25.31 -9.24 41.84
N THR A 223 -25.29 -8.64 40.65
CA THR A 223 -26.07 -9.09 39.49
C THR A 223 -25.29 -9.08 38.17
N TYR A 224 -24.25 -8.25 38.05
CA TYR A 224 -23.49 -8.12 36.80
C TYR A 224 -22.89 -9.44 36.33
N PHE A 225 -22.30 -10.23 37.23
CA PHE A 225 -21.66 -11.49 36.84
C PHE A 225 -22.70 -12.49 36.30
N GLN A 226 -23.80 -12.69 37.01
CA GLN A 226 -24.89 -13.58 36.58
C GLN A 226 -25.47 -13.11 35.24
N ALA A 227 -25.69 -11.80 35.07
CA ALA A 227 -26.18 -11.22 33.82
C ALA A 227 -25.19 -11.42 32.67
N ARG A 228 -23.87 -11.34 32.92
CA ARG A 228 -22.86 -11.50 31.87
C ARG A 228 -22.80 -12.93 31.33
N GLU A 229 -23.07 -13.93 32.17
CA GLU A 229 -23.07 -15.36 31.82
C GLU A 229 -24.34 -15.82 31.08
N THR A 230 -25.42 -15.00 31.05
CA THR A 230 -26.68 -15.40 30.39
C THR A 230 -26.53 -15.62 28.88
N VAL A 231 -25.47 -15.08 28.27
CA VAL A 231 -25.24 -15.19 26.83
C VAL A 231 -24.61 -16.52 26.41
N ASN A 232 -24.08 -17.32 27.35
CA ASN A 232 -23.30 -18.52 27.04
C ASN A 232 -23.97 -19.50 26.05
N PRO A 233 -25.29 -19.77 26.13
CA PRO A 233 -25.96 -20.67 25.16
C PRO A 233 -25.84 -20.19 23.71
N TYR A 234 -25.83 -18.87 23.46
CA TYR A 234 -25.70 -18.30 22.11
C TYR A 234 -24.31 -18.57 21.52
N TYR A 235 -23.26 -18.39 22.33
CA TYR A 235 -21.88 -18.66 21.92
C TYR A 235 -21.63 -20.16 21.75
N ALA A 236 -22.20 -21.01 22.61
CA ALA A 236 -22.08 -22.46 22.51
C ALA A 236 -22.75 -23.03 21.23
N ALA A 237 -23.86 -22.44 20.78
CA ALA A 237 -24.58 -22.86 19.58
C ALA A 237 -24.01 -22.28 18.27
N CYS A 238 -23.25 -21.17 18.36
CA CYS A 238 -22.77 -20.43 17.20
C CYS A 238 -21.95 -21.29 16.20
N PRO A 239 -21.00 -22.14 16.61
CA PRO A 239 -20.23 -22.96 15.67
C PRO A 239 -21.12 -23.84 14.77
N GLN A 240 -22.10 -24.52 15.36
CA GLN A 240 -23.02 -25.40 14.63
C GLN A 240 -23.93 -24.60 13.69
N ILE A 241 -24.38 -23.41 14.12
CA ILE A 241 -25.15 -22.49 13.26
C ILE A 241 -24.34 -22.05 12.05
N VAL A 242 -23.07 -21.69 12.24
CA VAL A 242 -22.18 -21.30 11.13
C VAL A 242 -21.94 -22.48 10.20
N GLN A 243 -21.68 -23.68 10.72
CA GLN A 243 -21.48 -24.87 9.90
C GLN A 243 -22.73 -25.21 9.09
N ALA A 244 -23.93 -25.19 9.69
CA ALA A 244 -25.19 -25.41 8.99
C ALA A 244 -25.45 -24.35 7.91
N THR A 245 -25.03 -23.11 8.16
CA THR A 245 -25.14 -22.01 7.18
C THR A 245 -24.15 -22.20 6.02
N MET A 246 -22.94 -22.68 6.28
CA MET A 246 -21.99 -23.09 5.23
C MET A 246 -22.53 -24.27 4.39
N ASP A 247 -23.16 -25.26 5.03
CA ASP A 247 -23.73 -26.41 4.33
C ASP A 247 -24.96 -26.01 3.48
N GLN A 248 -25.79 -25.08 3.97
CA GLN A 248 -26.87 -24.46 3.20
C GLN A 248 -26.34 -23.72 1.97
N PHE A 249 -25.30 -22.92 2.14
CA PHE A 249 -24.63 -22.22 1.05
C PHE A 249 -24.08 -23.20 0.00
N ALA A 250 -23.49 -24.30 0.44
CA ALA A 250 -23.00 -25.35 -0.44
C ALA A 250 -24.11 -26.01 -1.26
N ALA A 251 -25.27 -26.27 -0.66
CA ALA A 251 -26.43 -26.84 -1.35
C ALA A 251 -26.96 -25.90 -2.46
N LEU A 252 -26.86 -24.58 -2.25
CA LEU A 252 -27.33 -23.57 -3.20
C LEU A 252 -26.32 -23.28 -4.31
N THR A 253 -25.02 -23.32 -4.02
CA THR A 253 -23.97 -22.81 -4.92
C THR A 253 -22.98 -23.85 -5.42
N GLY A 254 -22.97 -25.04 -4.81
CA GLY A 254 -21.97 -26.09 -5.02
C GLY A 254 -20.62 -25.85 -4.35
N ARG A 255 -20.42 -24.70 -3.69
CA ARG A 255 -19.16 -24.36 -3.00
C ARG A 255 -19.28 -24.63 -1.51
N SER A 256 -18.53 -25.60 -1.00
CA SER A 256 -18.59 -26.05 0.39
C SER A 256 -17.50 -25.45 1.25
N TYR A 257 -17.84 -25.14 2.51
CA TYR A 257 -16.90 -24.66 3.53
C TYR A 257 -17.08 -25.44 4.84
N LYS A 258 -16.00 -25.52 5.62
CA LYS A 258 -16.00 -26.04 6.99
C LYS A 258 -15.36 -25.02 7.93
N LEU A 259 -15.79 -25.01 9.20
CA LEU A 259 -15.23 -24.13 10.24
C LEU A 259 -13.70 -24.26 10.32
N TYR A 260 -13.27 -25.52 10.30
CA TYR A 260 -11.88 -25.97 10.24
C TYR A 260 -11.81 -26.96 9.09
N GLU A 261 -11.13 -26.60 8.00
CA GLU A 261 -11.05 -27.46 6.82
C GLU A 261 -9.65 -28.00 6.67
N TYR A 262 -9.55 -29.32 6.71
CA TYR A 262 -8.33 -30.02 6.35
C TYR A 262 -8.24 -30.22 4.84
N TYR A 263 -7.04 -30.00 4.29
CA TYR A 263 -6.69 -30.34 2.92
C TYR A 263 -5.28 -30.92 2.87
N GLY A 264 -5.06 -31.96 2.07
CA GLY A 264 -3.76 -32.61 1.89
C GLY A 264 -3.84 -34.13 1.95
N ALA A 265 -2.71 -34.78 2.22
CA ALA A 265 -2.62 -36.23 2.28
C ALA A 265 -3.52 -36.80 3.40
N PRO A 266 -4.34 -37.84 3.18
CA PRO A 266 -5.18 -38.42 4.25
C PRO A 266 -4.38 -38.92 5.46
N GLU A 267 -3.16 -39.41 5.22
CA GLU A 267 -2.22 -39.91 6.22
C GLU A 267 -1.05 -38.92 6.46
N ALA A 268 -1.34 -37.62 6.47
CA ALA A 268 -0.30 -36.61 6.69
C ALA A 268 0.34 -36.74 8.08
N ASP A 269 1.67 -36.60 8.14
CA ASP A 269 2.43 -36.61 9.40
C ASP A 269 2.79 -35.19 9.88
N ARG A 270 2.78 -34.21 8.97
CA ARG A 270 3.10 -32.80 9.22
C ARG A 270 1.99 -31.90 8.68
N VAL A 271 1.47 -31.01 9.53
CA VAL A 271 0.38 -30.09 9.18
C VAL A 271 0.72 -28.64 9.50
N ILE A 272 0.30 -27.72 8.64
CA ILE A 272 0.28 -26.28 8.94
C ILE A 272 -1.16 -25.90 9.33
N VAL A 273 -1.33 -25.18 10.43
CA VAL A 273 -2.59 -24.54 10.82
C VAL A 273 -2.46 -23.05 10.55
N ILE A 274 -3.37 -22.49 9.74
CA ILE A 274 -3.26 -21.11 9.28
C ILE A 274 -4.63 -20.51 8.96
N MET A 275 -4.67 -19.19 8.93
CA MET A 275 -5.84 -18.36 8.62
C MET A 275 -5.45 -17.24 7.65
N GLY A 276 -6.38 -16.83 6.79
CA GLY A 276 -6.17 -15.76 5.82
C GLY A 276 -5.46 -16.25 4.55
N SER A 277 -4.99 -15.30 3.73
CA SER A 277 -4.55 -15.58 2.36
C SER A 277 -3.37 -16.56 2.28
N GLY A 278 -2.52 -16.61 3.31
CA GLY A 278 -1.41 -17.57 3.36
C GLY A 278 -1.87 -19.03 3.23
N ALA A 279 -3.12 -19.34 3.59
CA ALA A 279 -3.71 -20.67 3.42
C ALA A 279 -3.76 -21.12 1.95
N GLU A 280 -3.92 -20.19 1.00
CA GLU A 280 -3.92 -20.49 -0.43
C GLU A 280 -2.52 -20.82 -0.94
N THR A 281 -1.50 -20.06 -0.52
CA THR A 281 -0.09 -20.39 -0.81
C THR A 281 0.29 -21.76 -0.24
N VAL A 282 -0.12 -22.08 1.00
CA VAL A 282 0.17 -23.38 1.61
C VAL A 282 -0.50 -24.51 0.84
N HIS A 283 -1.78 -24.35 0.50
CA HIS A 283 -2.54 -25.31 -0.30
C HIS A 283 -1.85 -25.61 -1.63
N GLU A 284 -1.49 -24.57 -2.39
CA GLU A 284 -0.80 -24.71 -3.68
C GLU A 284 0.57 -25.39 -3.52
N THR A 285 1.29 -25.09 -2.44
CA THR A 285 2.62 -25.68 -2.17
C THR A 285 2.52 -27.17 -1.83
N ILE A 286 1.53 -27.58 -1.02
CA ILE A 286 1.38 -29.00 -0.67
C ILE A 286 0.87 -29.83 -1.83
N ASP A 287 0.09 -29.28 -2.77
CA ASP A 287 -0.24 -29.96 -4.03
C ASP A 287 1.03 -30.35 -4.78
N TYR A 288 1.96 -29.40 -4.92
CA TYR A 288 3.24 -29.61 -5.60
C TYR A 288 4.13 -30.64 -4.89
N LEU A 289 4.22 -30.59 -3.55
CA LEU A 289 5.08 -31.45 -2.74
C LEU A 289 4.51 -32.86 -2.55
N ASN A 290 3.21 -32.99 -2.31
CA ASN A 290 2.56 -34.30 -2.16
C ASN A 290 2.56 -35.08 -3.49
N ALA A 291 2.45 -34.40 -4.64
CA ALA A 291 2.64 -35.01 -5.96
C ALA A 291 4.05 -35.61 -6.14
N ARG A 292 5.01 -35.27 -5.26
CA ARG A 292 6.39 -35.78 -5.23
C ARG A 292 6.67 -36.72 -4.05
N GLY A 293 5.63 -37.21 -3.39
CA GLY A 293 5.72 -38.27 -2.38
C GLY A 293 5.75 -37.79 -0.93
N GLU A 294 5.64 -36.49 -0.67
CA GLU A 294 5.46 -35.97 0.69
C GLU A 294 4.06 -36.30 1.24
N LYS A 295 3.91 -36.24 2.58
CA LYS A 295 2.66 -36.48 3.30
C LYS A 295 2.27 -35.26 4.14
N LEU A 296 1.94 -34.18 3.46
CA LEU A 296 1.68 -32.87 4.08
C LEU A 296 0.20 -32.54 4.06
N GLY A 297 -0.23 -31.79 5.07
CA GLY A 297 -1.57 -31.22 5.12
C GLY A 297 -1.58 -29.77 5.59
N VAL A 298 -2.69 -29.10 5.35
CA VAL A 298 -3.02 -27.78 5.86
C VAL A 298 -4.40 -27.83 6.50
N LEU A 299 -4.56 -27.18 7.65
CA LEU A 299 -5.85 -26.93 8.24
C LEU A 299 -6.13 -25.43 8.19
N LYS A 300 -7.14 -25.07 7.39
CA LYS A 300 -7.60 -23.70 7.19
C LYS A 300 -8.62 -23.37 8.28
N VAL A 301 -8.31 -22.37 9.09
CA VAL A 301 -9.21 -21.86 10.12
C VAL A 301 -10.09 -20.76 9.52
N ARG A 302 -11.39 -21.02 9.42
CA ARG A 302 -12.37 -20.01 8.97
C ARG A 302 -13.06 -19.37 10.15
N LEU A 303 -13.65 -20.17 11.04
CA LEU A 303 -14.24 -19.65 12.28
C LEU A 303 -13.18 -19.62 13.39
N PHE A 304 -12.60 -18.44 13.62
CA PHE A 304 -11.63 -18.23 14.68
C PHE A 304 -12.31 -18.04 16.04
N ARG A 305 -13.46 -17.34 16.06
CA ARG A 305 -14.28 -17.16 17.27
C ARG A 305 -15.76 -17.40 16.97
N PRO A 306 -16.51 -18.06 17.86
CA PRO A 306 -16.04 -18.86 18.99
C PRO A 306 -15.16 -20.03 18.53
N PHE A 307 -14.09 -20.35 19.28
CA PHE A 307 -13.18 -21.43 18.92
C PHE A 307 -13.75 -22.78 19.38
N ALA A 308 -14.23 -23.60 18.45
CA ALA A 308 -14.81 -24.90 18.75
C ALA A 308 -13.72 -25.98 18.82
N ALA A 309 -13.05 -26.07 19.97
CA ALA A 309 -11.86 -26.90 20.21
C ALA A 309 -12.02 -28.39 19.82
N ALA A 310 -13.16 -29.01 20.14
CA ALA A 310 -13.42 -30.40 19.77
C ALA A 310 -13.52 -30.58 18.24
N LEU A 311 -14.30 -29.72 17.57
CA LEU A 311 -14.43 -29.76 16.09
C LEU A 311 -13.10 -29.48 15.39
N PHE A 312 -12.26 -28.62 15.98
CA PHE A 312 -10.91 -28.36 15.49
C PHE A 312 -10.04 -29.62 15.57
N ALA A 313 -10.00 -30.29 16.73
CA ALA A 313 -9.19 -31.49 16.94
C ALA A 313 -9.66 -32.67 16.08
N ASP A 314 -10.96 -32.77 15.82
CA ASP A 314 -11.56 -33.79 14.95
C ASP A 314 -11.28 -33.57 13.46
N ALA A 315 -11.08 -32.32 13.03
CA ALA A 315 -10.74 -32.00 11.65
C ALA A 315 -9.32 -32.45 11.26
N LEU A 316 -8.44 -32.74 12.23
CA LEU A 316 -7.07 -33.18 11.97
C LEU A 316 -6.97 -34.71 11.83
N PRO A 317 -6.21 -35.23 10.83
CA PRO A 317 -5.92 -36.65 10.74
C PRO A 317 -5.19 -37.18 11.98
N LYS A 318 -5.54 -38.38 12.45
CA LYS A 318 -4.88 -39.00 13.62
C LYS A 318 -3.43 -39.45 13.33
N SER A 319 -3.02 -39.46 12.06
CA SER A 319 -1.65 -39.70 11.61
C SER A 319 -0.69 -38.54 11.91
N VAL A 320 -1.20 -37.35 12.23
CA VAL A 320 -0.39 -36.16 12.45
C VAL A 320 0.57 -36.35 13.63
N ARG A 321 1.82 -35.93 13.44
CA ARG A 321 2.91 -36.00 14.44
C ARG A 321 3.54 -34.66 14.73
N ALA A 322 3.44 -33.69 13.82
CA ALA A 322 3.94 -32.34 14.02
C ALA A 322 3.03 -31.29 13.36
N ILE A 323 2.83 -30.16 14.05
CA ILE A 323 1.98 -29.05 13.63
C ILE A 323 2.78 -27.75 13.73
N ALA A 324 2.79 -26.95 12.68
CA ALA A 324 3.19 -25.55 12.73
C ALA A 324 1.94 -24.67 12.69
N VAL A 325 1.77 -23.81 13.69
CA VAL A 325 0.69 -22.82 13.73
C VAL A 325 1.26 -21.47 13.29
N LEU A 326 0.64 -20.88 12.28
CA LEU A 326 1.13 -19.65 11.67
C LEU A 326 0.22 -18.47 12.00
N ASP A 327 0.77 -17.52 12.75
CA ASP A 327 0.10 -16.30 13.15
C ASP A 327 0.59 -15.13 12.29
N ARG A 328 -0.36 -14.37 11.75
CA ARG A 328 -0.10 -13.14 11.00
C ARG A 328 -0.15 -11.92 11.91
N THR A 329 0.41 -12.03 13.12
CA THR A 329 0.42 -10.97 14.14
C THR A 329 1.67 -11.10 15.03
N LYS A 330 1.91 -10.12 15.89
CA LYS A 330 2.93 -10.18 16.94
C LYS A 330 2.35 -9.58 18.22
N GLU A 331 2.37 -10.35 19.31
CA GLU A 331 2.04 -9.87 20.65
C GLU A 331 3.34 -9.84 21.50
N PRO A 332 4.04 -8.68 21.59
CA PRO A 332 5.29 -8.59 22.32
C PRO A 332 5.13 -9.00 23.80
N GLY A 333 5.97 -9.94 24.26
CA GLY A 333 5.96 -10.41 25.65
C GLY A 333 4.93 -11.52 25.95
N SER A 334 4.12 -11.94 24.98
CA SER A 334 3.20 -13.07 25.14
C SER A 334 3.93 -14.42 25.22
N GLY A 335 3.26 -15.44 25.77
CA GLY A 335 3.73 -16.83 25.73
C GLY A 335 3.64 -17.47 24.33
N GLY A 336 3.03 -16.79 23.37
CA GLY A 336 2.82 -17.22 22.00
C GLY A 336 1.68 -16.41 21.36
N GLU A 337 1.61 -16.41 20.04
CA GLU A 337 0.58 -15.69 19.31
C GLU A 337 -0.83 -16.33 19.45
N PRO A 338 -1.93 -15.57 19.18
CA PRO A 338 -3.28 -16.00 19.53
C PRO A 338 -3.71 -17.35 18.96
N LEU A 339 -3.50 -17.61 17.66
CA LEU A 339 -3.92 -18.87 17.05
C LEU A 339 -3.07 -20.03 17.59
N TYR A 340 -1.76 -19.83 17.76
CA TYR A 340 -0.89 -20.80 18.42
C TYR A 340 -1.40 -21.20 19.80
N LEU A 341 -1.75 -20.24 20.66
CA LEU A 341 -2.25 -20.52 22.00
C LEU A 341 -3.58 -21.28 21.98
N ASP A 342 -4.52 -20.92 21.10
CA ASP A 342 -5.79 -21.64 20.96
C ASP A 342 -5.60 -23.08 20.48
N VAL A 343 -4.70 -23.31 19.53
CA VAL A 343 -4.39 -24.65 19.01
C VAL A 343 -3.75 -25.53 20.08
N VAL A 344 -2.80 -24.97 20.86
CA VAL A 344 -2.20 -25.68 21.99
C VAL A 344 -3.27 -26.10 22.99
N ASN A 345 -4.15 -25.17 23.39
CA ASN A 345 -5.24 -25.48 24.33
C ASN A 345 -6.18 -26.55 23.77
N ALA A 346 -6.65 -26.37 22.54
CA ALA A 346 -7.62 -27.25 21.92
C ALA A 346 -7.12 -28.70 21.79
N LEU A 347 -5.87 -28.88 21.36
CA LEU A 347 -5.26 -30.21 21.24
C LEU A 347 -4.97 -30.83 22.60
N TYR A 348 -4.50 -30.05 23.57
CA TYR A 348 -4.26 -30.55 24.92
C TYR A 348 -5.54 -31.11 25.55
N GLU A 349 -6.67 -30.43 25.36
CA GLU A 349 -7.97 -30.85 25.91
C GLU A 349 -8.67 -31.95 25.09
N ASN A 350 -8.49 -31.99 23.76
CA ASN A 350 -9.38 -32.79 22.87
C ASN A 350 -8.68 -33.82 21.97
N TRP A 351 -7.34 -33.90 21.92
CA TRP A 351 -6.66 -34.79 20.96
C TRP A 351 -6.95 -36.29 21.20
N GLY A 352 -7.30 -36.68 22.43
CA GLY A 352 -7.82 -38.01 22.78
C GLY A 352 -6.88 -39.20 22.57
N SER A 353 -5.72 -39.01 21.92
CA SER A 353 -4.77 -40.07 21.54
C SER A 353 -3.36 -39.71 22.00
N ALA A 354 -2.60 -40.69 22.51
CA ALA A 354 -1.19 -40.49 22.88
C ALA A 354 -0.26 -41.07 21.80
N PRO A 355 0.86 -40.39 21.45
CA PRO A 355 1.32 -39.09 21.95
C PRO A 355 0.66 -37.90 21.24
N LEU A 356 0.61 -36.75 21.93
CA LEU A 356 0.26 -35.44 21.32
C LEU A 356 1.24 -35.09 20.18
N PRO A 357 0.78 -34.48 19.08
CA PRO A 357 1.66 -33.96 18.05
C PRO A 357 2.57 -32.88 18.63
N ARG A 358 3.79 -32.75 18.12
CA ARG A 358 4.66 -31.61 18.45
C ARG A 358 4.08 -30.35 17.82
N ILE A 359 3.84 -29.31 18.62
CA ILE A 359 3.26 -28.05 18.15
C ILE A 359 4.32 -26.95 18.23
N VAL A 360 4.55 -26.24 17.13
CA VAL A 360 5.40 -25.04 17.08
C VAL A 360 4.62 -23.85 16.54
N GLY A 361 4.87 -22.66 17.09
CA GLY A 361 4.33 -21.39 16.61
C GLY A 361 5.32 -20.67 15.69
N GLY A 362 4.81 -20.02 14.66
CA GLY A 362 5.58 -19.21 13.73
C GLY A 362 4.84 -17.94 13.33
N ARG A 363 5.59 -16.84 13.17
CA ARG A 363 5.05 -15.58 12.66
C ARG A 363 5.40 -15.40 11.19
N TYR A 364 4.46 -14.88 10.42
CA TYR A 364 4.65 -14.59 9.00
C TYR A 364 3.89 -13.33 8.58
N GLY A 365 4.22 -12.78 7.41
CA GLY A 365 3.31 -11.90 6.67
C GLY A 365 2.94 -10.57 7.32
N LEU A 366 3.63 -10.12 8.37
CA LEU A 366 3.38 -8.82 9.01
C LEU A 366 3.53 -7.69 7.99
N SER A 367 2.60 -6.75 7.98
CA SER A 367 2.59 -5.61 7.06
C SER A 367 2.75 -6.04 5.59
N SER A 368 2.00 -7.06 5.16
CA SER A 368 2.09 -7.68 3.83
C SER A 368 3.50 -8.13 3.42
N LYS A 369 4.36 -8.51 4.38
CA LYS A 369 5.59 -9.24 4.06
C LYS A 369 5.23 -10.47 3.22
N GLU A 370 6.02 -10.74 2.20
CA GLU A 370 5.74 -11.86 1.30
C GLU A 370 5.72 -13.20 2.04
N PHE A 371 4.86 -14.09 1.55
CA PHE A 371 4.75 -15.46 2.03
C PHE A 371 4.65 -16.39 0.82
N THR A 372 5.79 -16.94 0.43
CA THR A 372 5.97 -17.66 -0.84
C THR A 372 5.99 -19.18 -0.62
N PRO A 373 5.87 -19.99 -1.69
CA PRO A 373 6.03 -21.44 -1.62
C PRO A 373 7.37 -21.90 -1.03
N ALA A 374 8.45 -21.15 -1.28
CA ALA A 374 9.75 -21.41 -0.68
C ALA A 374 9.72 -21.33 0.85
N MET A 375 9.02 -20.33 1.38
CA MET A 375 8.84 -20.12 2.81
C MET A 375 7.97 -21.23 3.43
N VAL A 376 6.90 -21.64 2.74
CA VAL A 376 6.06 -22.78 3.15
C VAL A 376 6.88 -24.06 3.21
N LYS A 377 7.68 -24.35 2.19
CA LYS A 377 8.58 -25.51 2.16
C LYS A 377 9.52 -25.50 3.36
N ALA A 378 10.15 -24.38 3.67
CA ALA A 378 11.05 -24.25 4.82
C ALA A 378 10.36 -24.53 6.17
N ILE A 379 9.07 -24.20 6.31
CA ILE A 379 8.28 -24.52 7.51
C ILE A 379 8.07 -26.04 7.64
N TYR A 380 7.72 -26.73 6.56
CA TYR A 380 7.61 -28.20 6.58
C TYR A 380 8.95 -28.89 6.81
N GLU A 381 10.04 -28.33 6.29
CA GLU A 381 11.40 -28.80 6.58
C GLU A 381 11.76 -28.60 8.05
N ASN A 382 11.37 -27.47 8.67
CA ASN A 382 11.50 -27.26 10.11
C ASN A 382 10.71 -28.32 10.91
N LEU A 383 9.47 -28.63 10.51
CA LEU A 383 8.66 -29.67 11.15
C LEU A 383 9.25 -31.09 11.03
N ALA A 384 10.01 -31.35 9.97
CA ALA A 384 10.69 -32.63 9.76
C ALA A 384 11.91 -32.81 10.68
N GLN A 385 12.41 -31.74 11.30
CA GLN A 385 13.58 -31.84 12.17
C GLN A 385 13.26 -32.63 13.47
N PRO A 386 14.27 -33.28 14.08
CA PRO A 386 14.10 -33.92 15.39
C PRO A 386 13.69 -32.93 16.48
N LYS A 387 14.18 -31.69 16.41
CA LYS A 387 13.83 -30.59 17.31
C LYS A 387 13.48 -29.34 16.48
N PRO A 388 12.24 -29.24 15.97
CA PRO A 388 11.80 -28.08 15.20
C PRO A 388 12.01 -26.78 15.99
N LYS A 389 12.45 -25.71 15.33
CA LYS A 389 12.51 -24.38 15.94
C LYS A 389 11.08 -23.92 16.26
N ASN A 390 10.84 -23.55 17.51
CA ASN A 390 9.60 -22.94 17.97
C ASN A 390 9.72 -21.41 18.01
N HIS A 391 8.59 -20.70 18.04
CA HIS A 391 8.49 -19.23 18.02
C HIS A 391 9.29 -18.58 16.89
N PHE A 392 9.32 -19.23 15.74
CA PHE A 392 10.12 -18.81 14.61
C PHE A 392 9.50 -17.63 13.86
N THR A 393 10.28 -17.00 12.98
CA THR A 393 9.80 -16.07 11.96
C THR A 393 10.15 -16.62 10.56
N ILE A 394 9.39 -16.24 9.55
CA ILE A 394 9.67 -16.60 8.15
C ILE A 394 9.47 -15.38 7.26
N GLY A 395 10.35 -15.21 6.26
CA GLY A 395 10.33 -14.07 5.34
C GLY A 395 11.17 -12.86 5.78
N ILE A 396 11.95 -12.99 6.85
CA ILE A 396 12.93 -11.98 7.31
C ILE A 396 14.27 -12.64 7.67
N ILE A 397 15.31 -11.83 7.80
CA ILE A 397 16.60 -12.25 8.34
C ILE A 397 16.71 -11.70 9.76
N ASP A 398 16.43 -12.54 10.76
CA ASP A 398 16.56 -12.18 12.17
C ASP A 398 17.92 -12.63 12.70
N ASP A 399 18.90 -11.75 12.60
CA ASP A 399 20.26 -11.92 13.10
C ASP A 399 20.45 -11.41 14.54
N VAL A 400 19.37 -10.97 15.19
CA VAL A 400 19.39 -10.46 16.58
C VAL A 400 18.87 -11.52 17.54
N SER A 401 17.64 -11.99 17.33
CA SER A 401 17.03 -13.04 18.15
C SER A 401 17.09 -14.44 17.53
N HIS A 402 17.64 -14.55 16.32
CA HIS A 402 17.83 -15.82 15.60
C HIS A 402 16.55 -16.65 15.47
N THR A 403 15.39 -15.99 15.36
CA THR A 403 14.09 -16.66 15.21
C THR A 403 13.80 -17.07 13.78
N SER A 404 14.43 -16.45 12.78
CA SER A 404 14.11 -16.70 11.37
C SER A 404 14.49 -18.11 10.91
N LEU A 405 13.69 -18.66 9.99
CA LEU A 405 14.01 -19.86 9.21
C LEU A 405 14.66 -19.46 7.89
N ALA A 406 15.69 -20.20 7.47
CA ALA A 406 16.27 -20.07 6.14
C ALA A 406 15.38 -20.76 5.11
N PHE A 407 15.33 -20.21 3.90
CA PHE A 407 14.60 -20.78 2.76
C PHE A 407 15.35 -20.50 1.46
N ASP A 408 15.08 -21.31 0.43
CA ASP A 408 15.64 -21.12 -0.92
C ASP A 408 14.76 -20.16 -1.72
N PRO A 409 15.19 -18.91 -1.97
CA PRO A 409 14.37 -17.93 -2.69
C PRO A 409 14.12 -18.29 -4.16
N ASP A 410 14.91 -19.20 -4.75
CA ASP A 410 14.77 -19.61 -6.15
C ASP A 410 13.74 -20.73 -6.35
N PHE A 411 13.25 -21.34 -5.25
CA PHE A 411 12.21 -22.36 -5.30
C PHE A 411 10.89 -21.78 -5.82
N SER A 412 10.38 -22.34 -6.92
CA SER A 412 9.14 -21.93 -7.57
C SER A 412 8.33 -23.15 -7.96
N ILE A 413 7.01 -23.07 -7.75
CA ILE A 413 6.04 -24.11 -8.10
C ILE A 413 5.12 -23.71 -9.25
N GLU A 414 5.19 -22.44 -9.71
CA GLU A 414 4.30 -21.93 -10.76
C GLU A 414 4.59 -22.61 -12.11
N PRO A 415 3.58 -23.20 -12.77
CA PRO A 415 3.77 -23.97 -14.00
C PRO A 415 4.13 -23.06 -15.19
N GLU A 416 4.90 -23.60 -16.14
CA GLU A 416 5.31 -22.87 -17.35
C GLU A 416 4.12 -22.43 -18.23
N THR A 417 3.00 -23.14 -18.13
CA THR A 417 1.75 -22.86 -18.87
C THR A 417 1.01 -21.62 -18.37
N THR A 418 1.37 -21.07 -17.19
CA THR A 418 0.77 -19.85 -16.67
C THR A 418 1.52 -18.63 -17.19
N VAL A 419 0.80 -17.68 -17.78
CA VAL A 419 1.38 -16.39 -18.14
C VAL A 419 1.58 -15.59 -16.86
N ARG A 420 2.81 -15.10 -16.65
CA ARG A 420 3.28 -14.37 -15.47
C ARG A 420 3.92 -13.07 -15.95
N ALA A 421 3.16 -11.98 -15.86
CA ALA A 421 3.52 -10.70 -16.44
C ALA A 421 3.80 -9.65 -15.37
N LEU A 422 4.93 -8.96 -15.53
CA LEU A 422 5.36 -7.83 -14.70
C LEU A 422 5.32 -6.54 -15.51
N PHE A 423 4.72 -5.49 -14.94
CA PHE A 423 4.66 -4.17 -15.57
C PHE A 423 5.19 -3.11 -14.61
N TYR A 424 6.26 -2.43 -15.04
CA TYR A 424 6.90 -1.35 -14.31
C TYR A 424 6.45 -0.02 -14.91
N GLY A 425 5.58 0.68 -14.17
CA GLY A 425 5.01 1.98 -14.53
C GLY A 425 5.37 3.08 -13.52
N LEU A 426 5.03 4.32 -13.86
CA LEU A 426 5.09 5.47 -12.98
C LEU A 426 3.71 5.73 -12.38
N GLY A 427 3.67 6.13 -11.10
CA GLY A 427 2.45 6.65 -10.49
C GLY A 427 1.81 7.74 -11.37
N ALA A 428 0.55 7.53 -11.74
CA ALA A 428 -0.26 8.35 -12.65
C ALA A 428 0.01 8.25 -14.17
N ASP A 429 0.80 7.28 -14.66
CA ASP A 429 0.97 7.05 -16.11
C ASP A 429 -0.13 6.17 -16.75
N GLY A 430 -1.04 5.63 -15.94
CA GLY A 430 -2.17 4.81 -16.37
C GLY A 430 -1.90 3.31 -16.48
N THR A 431 -0.69 2.83 -16.16
CA THR A 431 -0.28 1.42 -16.23
C THR A 431 -1.20 0.50 -15.42
N VAL A 432 -1.42 0.83 -14.14
CA VAL A 432 -2.28 0.04 -13.25
C VAL A 432 -3.72 -0.07 -13.79
N GLY A 433 -4.27 1.05 -14.28
CA GLY A 433 -5.62 1.08 -14.84
C GLY A 433 -5.75 0.23 -16.10
N ALA A 434 -4.77 0.29 -17.00
CA ALA A 434 -4.72 -0.57 -18.18
C ALA A 434 -4.62 -2.05 -17.79
N ASN A 435 -3.81 -2.39 -16.79
CA ASN A 435 -3.68 -3.76 -16.32
C ASN A 435 -4.96 -4.29 -15.66
N LYS A 436 -5.64 -3.50 -14.82
CA LYS A 436 -6.99 -3.85 -14.31
C LYS A 436 -7.96 -4.15 -15.45
N ASN A 437 -7.94 -3.34 -16.51
CA ASN A 437 -8.77 -3.56 -17.69
C ASN A 437 -8.37 -4.85 -18.44
N SER A 438 -7.07 -5.09 -18.66
CA SER A 438 -6.58 -6.33 -19.29
C SER A 438 -7.03 -7.58 -18.54
N ILE A 439 -7.00 -7.55 -17.21
CA ILE A 439 -7.48 -8.66 -16.37
C ILE A 439 -8.97 -8.90 -16.59
N LYS A 440 -9.79 -7.84 -16.64
CA LYS A 440 -11.23 -7.94 -16.95
C LYS A 440 -11.47 -8.50 -18.35
N ILE A 441 -10.78 -7.99 -19.37
CA ILE A 441 -10.91 -8.47 -20.75
C ILE A 441 -10.61 -9.97 -20.84
N ILE A 442 -9.51 -10.42 -20.25
CA ILE A 442 -9.10 -11.83 -20.32
C ILE A 442 -10.00 -12.70 -19.43
N GLY A 443 -10.29 -12.27 -18.21
CA GLY A 443 -11.09 -13.03 -17.25
C GLY A 443 -12.54 -13.21 -17.69
N GLU A 444 -13.16 -12.18 -18.26
CA GLU A 444 -14.59 -12.20 -18.62
C GLU A 444 -14.86 -12.73 -20.03
N ASN A 445 -13.92 -12.58 -20.97
CA ASN A 445 -14.13 -13.00 -22.37
C ASN A 445 -13.41 -14.30 -22.74
N THR A 446 -12.77 -14.98 -21.78
CA THR A 446 -12.08 -16.26 -22.01
C THR A 446 -12.32 -17.24 -20.86
N ASP A 447 -12.03 -18.52 -21.07
CA ASP A 447 -12.06 -19.56 -20.03
C ASP A 447 -10.88 -19.47 -19.04
N ASN A 448 -9.93 -18.55 -19.25
CA ASN A 448 -8.80 -18.40 -18.34
C ASN A 448 -9.27 -17.83 -17.00
N TYR A 449 -8.64 -18.31 -15.93
CA TYR A 449 -8.58 -17.58 -14.66
C TYR A 449 -7.60 -16.42 -14.82
N ALA A 450 -7.93 -15.31 -14.18
CA ALA A 450 -7.17 -14.08 -14.23
C ALA A 450 -6.95 -13.57 -12.80
N GLN A 451 -5.71 -13.20 -12.50
CA GLN A 451 -5.32 -12.61 -11.21
C GLN A 451 -4.50 -11.34 -11.47
N GLY A 452 -4.73 -10.30 -10.68
CA GLY A 452 -3.91 -9.09 -10.65
C GLY A 452 -3.61 -8.63 -9.24
N TYR A 453 -2.34 -8.31 -8.98
CA TYR A 453 -1.90 -7.65 -7.76
C TYR A 453 -1.02 -6.45 -8.10
N PHE A 454 -1.19 -5.35 -7.38
CA PHE A 454 -0.56 -4.07 -7.70
C PHE A 454 0.26 -3.57 -6.50
N VAL A 455 1.57 -3.52 -6.67
CA VAL A 455 2.50 -2.97 -5.69
C VAL A 455 2.65 -1.48 -5.94
N TYR A 456 2.04 -0.69 -5.05
CA TYR A 456 2.22 0.75 -5.01
C TYR A 456 3.38 1.14 -4.11
N ASP A 457 3.86 2.36 -4.30
CA ASP A 457 4.73 3.03 -3.36
C ASP A 457 3.87 3.99 -2.52
N SER A 458 4.21 4.20 -1.27
CA SER A 458 3.55 5.16 -0.40
C SER A 458 3.79 6.62 -0.82
N LYS A 459 4.80 6.90 -1.65
CA LYS A 459 4.93 8.20 -2.33
C LYS A 459 3.74 8.42 -3.28
N LYS A 460 2.99 9.50 -3.05
CA LYS A 460 1.75 9.83 -3.79
C LYS A 460 1.92 10.00 -5.30
N SER A 461 3.09 10.44 -5.78
CA SER A 461 3.32 10.64 -7.21
C SER A 461 4.78 10.38 -7.60
N GLY A 462 5.00 10.00 -8.85
CA GLY A 462 6.33 9.87 -9.44
C GLY A 462 7.15 8.69 -8.91
N SER A 463 6.50 7.73 -8.26
CA SER A 463 7.09 6.50 -7.76
C SER A 463 6.80 5.33 -8.71
N MET A 464 7.62 4.29 -8.65
CA MET A 464 7.45 3.11 -9.48
C MET A 464 6.25 2.28 -8.97
N THR A 465 5.36 1.89 -9.87
CA THR A 465 4.31 0.91 -9.61
C THR A 465 4.66 -0.40 -10.31
N ILE A 466 4.45 -1.53 -9.64
CA ILE A 466 4.67 -2.86 -10.23
C ILE A 466 3.34 -3.59 -10.26
N SER A 467 2.89 -3.98 -11.46
CA SER A 467 1.70 -4.83 -11.63
C SER A 467 2.14 -6.28 -11.85
N HIS A 468 1.58 -7.20 -11.08
CA HIS A 468 1.78 -8.64 -11.17
C HIS A 468 0.51 -9.28 -11.70
N LEU A 469 0.57 -9.85 -12.90
CA LEU A 469 -0.59 -10.43 -13.57
C LEU A 469 -0.34 -11.91 -13.84
N ARG A 470 -1.33 -12.76 -13.51
CA ARG A 470 -1.33 -14.18 -13.84
C ARG A 470 -2.55 -14.56 -14.66
N PHE A 471 -2.33 -15.40 -15.67
CA PHE A 471 -3.39 -15.97 -16.50
C PHE A 471 -3.14 -17.45 -16.75
N GLY A 472 -4.16 -18.28 -16.56
CA GLY A 472 -4.03 -19.73 -16.75
C GLY A 472 -5.37 -20.45 -16.83
N LYS A 473 -5.33 -21.72 -17.26
CA LYS A 473 -6.53 -22.59 -17.34
C LYS A 473 -6.97 -23.16 -15.99
N GLN A 474 -6.09 -23.14 -15.00
CA GLN A 474 -6.35 -23.62 -13.65
C GLN A 474 -6.67 -22.44 -12.71
N PRO A 475 -7.46 -22.65 -11.65
CA PRO A 475 -7.64 -21.65 -10.60
C PRO A 475 -6.29 -21.17 -10.06
N ILE A 476 -6.15 -19.85 -9.90
CA ILE A 476 -4.90 -19.23 -9.44
C ILE A 476 -4.97 -19.01 -7.93
N ARG A 477 -4.17 -19.77 -7.17
CA ARG A 477 -4.07 -19.65 -5.71
C ARG A 477 -2.86 -18.85 -5.24
N SER A 478 -2.03 -18.38 -6.17
CA SER A 478 -0.74 -17.76 -5.89
C SER A 478 -0.88 -16.36 -5.26
N THR A 479 -1.20 -16.30 -3.96
CA THR A 479 -1.33 -15.07 -3.16
C THR A 479 0.04 -14.51 -2.74
N TYR A 480 0.97 -14.44 -3.70
CA TYR A 480 2.34 -13.95 -3.55
C TYR A 480 2.81 -13.29 -4.86
N LEU A 481 3.87 -12.48 -4.80
CA LEU A 481 4.42 -11.78 -5.95
C LEU A 481 5.08 -12.73 -6.95
N ILE A 482 5.02 -12.36 -8.23
CA ILE A 482 5.75 -13.06 -9.30
C ILE A 482 7.25 -12.80 -9.14
N THR A 483 8.04 -13.86 -9.00
CA THR A 483 9.51 -13.81 -8.99
C THR A 483 10.14 -14.41 -10.25
N LYS A 484 9.34 -15.08 -11.09
CA LYS A 484 9.74 -15.65 -12.39
C LYS A 484 8.70 -15.30 -13.45
N ALA A 485 8.98 -14.25 -14.23
CA ALA A 485 8.07 -13.68 -15.22
C ALA A 485 8.44 -14.10 -16.65
N ASN A 486 7.45 -14.54 -17.42
CA ASN A 486 7.62 -14.80 -18.86
C ASN A 486 7.38 -13.54 -19.72
N PHE A 487 6.80 -12.50 -19.15
CA PHE A 487 6.64 -11.20 -19.77
C PHE A 487 7.03 -10.08 -18.79
N VAL A 488 7.89 -9.17 -19.23
CA VAL A 488 8.27 -7.96 -18.49
C VAL A 488 8.07 -6.73 -19.36
N ALA A 489 7.37 -5.72 -18.87
CA ALA A 489 7.23 -4.43 -19.53
C ALA A 489 7.77 -3.29 -18.67
N CYS A 490 8.58 -2.42 -19.26
CA CYS A 490 9.09 -1.20 -18.64
C CYS A 490 8.53 0.02 -19.39
N HIS A 491 7.63 0.76 -18.74
CA HIS A 491 6.94 1.88 -19.37
C HIS A 491 7.70 3.20 -19.24
N GLN A 492 8.76 3.24 -18.42
CA GLN A 492 9.62 4.40 -18.24
C GLN A 492 11.10 4.03 -18.41
N PRO A 493 11.81 4.55 -19.43
CA PRO A 493 13.16 4.10 -19.74
C PRO A 493 14.19 4.47 -18.66
N ASN A 494 13.95 5.53 -17.89
CA ASN A 494 14.81 5.96 -16.77
C ASN A 494 14.90 4.92 -15.64
N PHE A 495 13.92 4.01 -15.51
CA PHE A 495 14.00 2.93 -14.53
C PHE A 495 15.14 1.95 -14.82
N LEU A 496 15.49 1.76 -16.08
CA LEU A 496 16.60 0.87 -16.47
C LEU A 496 17.95 1.39 -16.00
N GLU A 497 18.10 2.69 -15.77
CA GLU A 497 19.35 3.27 -15.25
C GLU A 497 19.53 3.00 -13.75
N ARG A 498 18.47 2.64 -13.01
CA ARG A 498 18.47 2.57 -11.53
C ARG A 498 18.08 1.21 -10.95
N TYR A 499 17.22 0.47 -11.62
CA TYR A 499 16.63 -0.76 -11.10
C TYR A 499 16.98 -1.96 -11.97
N ASP A 500 17.19 -3.11 -11.33
CA ASP A 500 17.37 -4.39 -12.01
C ASP A 500 16.01 -4.95 -12.47
N ILE A 501 15.38 -4.26 -13.43
CA ILE A 501 14.01 -4.52 -13.93
C ILE A 501 13.86 -5.94 -14.50
N LEU A 502 14.93 -6.47 -15.07
CA LEU A 502 14.95 -7.75 -15.76
C LEU A 502 15.39 -8.92 -14.85
N ARG A 503 15.65 -8.68 -13.55
CA ARG A 503 16.03 -9.69 -12.57
C ARG A 503 15.10 -10.90 -12.59
N ASP A 504 13.79 -10.64 -12.59
CA ASP A 504 12.76 -11.66 -12.45
C ASP A 504 12.33 -12.26 -13.80
N ALA A 505 12.89 -11.82 -14.93
CA ALA A 505 12.60 -12.41 -16.25
C ALA A 505 13.17 -13.83 -16.35
N VAL A 506 12.42 -14.77 -16.93
CA VAL A 506 12.89 -16.14 -17.23
C VAL A 506 13.66 -16.20 -18.56
N GLU A 507 14.44 -17.26 -18.77
CA GLU A 507 15.09 -17.52 -20.06
C GLU A 507 14.04 -17.68 -21.18
N GLY A 508 14.28 -17.07 -22.34
CA GLY A 508 13.35 -17.05 -23.48
C GLY A 508 12.12 -16.15 -23.28
N GLY A 509 12.02 -15.44 -22.16
CA GLY A 509 10.95 -14.50 -21.85
C GLY A 509 10.91 -13.28 -22.78
N THR A 510 9.82 -12.52 -22.70
CA THR A 510 9.61 -11.32 -23.52
C THR A 510 9.83 -10.05 -22.71
N PHE A 511 10.60 -9.11 -23.26
CA PHE A 511 10.81 -7.78 -22.68
C PHE A 511 10.27 -6.70 -23.61
N LEU A 512 9.37 -5.85 -23.10
CA LEU A 512 8.82 -4.69 -23.77
C LEU A 512 9.31 -3.40 -23.12
N LEU A 513 9.85 -2.47 -23.91
CA LEU A 513 10.31 -1.16 -23.43
C LEU A 513 9.64 -0.01 -24.18
N ASN A 514 9.06 0.93 -23.42
CA ASN A 514 8.69 2.24 -23.95
C ASN A 514 9.93 3.14 -24.04
N THR A 515 10.25 3.64 -25.23
CA THR A 515 11.45 4.45 -25.48
C THR A 515 11.28 5.28 -26.76
N PRO A 516 11.84 6.52 -26.81
CA PRO A 516 11.85 7.31 -28.06
C PRO A 516 12.82 6.78 -29.12
N TYR A 517 13.69 5.82 -28.76
CA TYR A 517 14.71 5.26 -29.65
C TYR A 517 14.18 4.03 -30.40
N GLY A 518 14.47 3.96 -31.70
CA GLY A 518 14.10 2.82 -32.55
C GLY A 518 14.95 1.55 -32.31
N PRO A 519 14.62 0.44 -33.00
CA PRO A 519 15.28 -0.85 -32.80
C PRO A 519 16.78 -0.85 -33.14
N GLU A 520 17.22 0.02 -34.06
CA GLU A 520 18.63 0.15 -34.46
C GLU A 520 19.47 0.98 -33.49
N GLU A 521 18.86 1.84 -32.68
CA GLU A 521 19.56 2.80 -31.81
C GLU A 521 19.51 2.41 -30.32
N ILE A 522 18.46 1.71 -29.90
CA ILE A 522 18.20 1.46 -28.48
C ILE A 522 19.32 0.67 -27.81
N TRP A 523 19.94 -0.27 -28.52
CA TRP A 523 20.94 -1.16 -27.94
C TRP A 523 22.07 -0.37 -27.28
N ASP A 524 22.63 0.62 -27.96
CA ASP A 524 23.76 1.42 -27.47
C ASP A 524 23.38 2.41 -26.36
N ARG A 525 22.09 2.59 -26.09
CA ARG A 525 21.59 3.44 -25.00
C ARG A 525 21.41 2.68 -23.69
N LEU A 526 21.28 1.34 -23.74
CA LEU A 526 20.99 0.52 -22.58
C LEU A 526 22.20 0.43 -21.61
N PRO A 527 21.97 0.35 -20.29
CA PRO A 527 23.02 0.03 -19.34
C PRO A 527 23.59 -1.38 -19.55
N ARG A 528 24.87 -1.57 -19.20
CA ARG A 528 25.62 -2.82 -19.30
C ARG A 528 24.87 -4.01 -18.72
N ARG A 529 24.34 -3.87 -17.51
CA ARG A 529 23.57 -4.90 -16.79
C ARG A 529 22.32 -5.35 -17.55
N VAL A 530 21.64 -4.43 -18.22
CA VAL A 530 20.42 -4.73 -18.99
C VAL A 530 20.79 -5.52 -20.25
N GLN A 531 21.83 -5.10 -20.98
CA GLN A 531 22.34 -5.86 -22.13
C GLN A 531 22.78 -7.28 -21.74
N GLU A 532 23.51 -7.42 -20.63
CA GLU A 532 23.95 -8.71 -20.09
C GLU A 532 22.77 -9.66 -19.87
N GLN A 533 21.69 -9.18 -19.25
CA GLN A 533 20.52 -10.02 -18.96
C GLN A 533 19.71 -10.36 -20.21
N ILE A 534 19.56 -9.43 -21.16
CA ILE A 534 18.88 -9.70 -22.43
C ILE A 534 19.59 -10.83 -23.18
N ILE A 535 20.93 -10.81 -23.25
CA ILE A 535 21.74 -11.84 -23.92
C ILE A 535 21.68 -13.16 -23.13
N ALA A 536 22.04 -13.12 -21.83
CA ALA A 536 22.17 -14.32 -21.01
C ALA A 536 20.86 -15.10 -20.91
N LYS A 537 19.73 -14.39 -20.83
CA LYS A 537 18.39 -14.99 -20.76
C LYS A 537 17.73 -15.14 -22.14
N ARG A 538 18.41 -14.81 -23.24
CA ARG A 538 17.89 -14.91 -24.62
C ARG A 538 16.50 -14.27 -24.77
N LEU A 539 16.35 -13.06 -24.22
CA LEU A 539 15.04 -12.41 -24.17
C LEU A 539 14.59 -11.96 -25.56
N LYS A 540 13.28 -12.09 -25.82
CA LYS A 540 12.63 -11.48 -26.98
C LYS A 540 12.40 -10.01 -26.66
N PHE A 541 13.27 -9.14 -27.18
CA PHE A 541 13.26 -7.71 -26.86
C PHE A 541 12.44 -6.91 -27.88
N TYR A 542 11.46 -6.13 -27.39
CA TYR A 542 10.60 -5.26 -28.17
C TYR A 542 10.65 -3.82 -27.66
N VAL A 543 10.55 -2.86 -28.58
CA VAL A 543 10.53 -1.43 -28.29
C VAL A 543 9.40 -0.71 -29.00
N ILE A 544 8.93 0.38 -28.40
CA ILE A 544 7.95 1.30 -28.98
C ILE A 544 8.09 2.71 -28.38
N ASP A 545 7.90 3.76 -29.19
CA ASP A 545 7.72 5.13 -28.71
C ASP A 545 6.23 5.38 -28.43
N ALA A 546 5.77 4.97 -27.25
CA ALA A 546 4.36 5.07 -26.92
C ALA A 546 3.89 6.51 -26.74
N TYR A 547 4.79 7.44 -26.37
CA TYR A 547 4.46 8.86 -26.24
C TYR A 547 4.22 9.50 -27.60
N LYS A 548 5.05 9.19 -28.60
CA LYS A 548 4.83 9.65 -29.98
C LYS A 548 3.55 9.08 -30.57
N VAL A 549 3.30 7.78 -30.39
CA VAL A 549 2.02 7.15 -30.82
C VAL A 549 0.84 7.85 -30.16
N ALA A 550 0.88 8.08 -28.85
CA ALA A 550 -0.18 8.76 -28.13
C ALA A 550 -0.38 10.21 -28.61
N ALA A 551 0.70 10.95 -28.87
CA ALA A 551 0.64 12.34 -29.34
C ALA A 551 0.04 12.45 -30.75
N GLU A 552 0.51 11.63 -31.69
CA GLU A 552 0.03 11.59 -33.08
C GLU A 552 -1.45 11.20 -33.18
N ASN A 553 -1.95 10.42 -32.20
CA ASN A 553 -3.35 9.98 -32.13
C ASN A 553 -4.21 10.82 -31.16
N GLY A 554 -3.75 11.99 -30.71
CA GLY A 554 -4.56 12.92 -29.90
C GLY A 554 -4.78 12.52 -28.44
N MET A 555 -4.04 11.53 -27.92
CA MET A 555 -4.21 10.97 -26.58
C MET A 555 -3.47 11.75 -25.47
N LYS A 556 -3.01 12.98 -25.76
CA LYS A 556 -2.35 13.90 -24.81
C LYS A 556 -1.23 13.24 -23.98
N GLY A 557 -0.44 12.36 -24.59
CA GLY A 557 0.69 11.68 -23.95
C GLY A 557 0.33 10.50 -23.04
N ARG A 558 -0.92 10.01 -23.04
CA ARG A 558 -1.32 8.80 -22.31
C ARG A 558 -0.90 7.54 -23.05
N ILE A 559 0.07 6.81 -22.50
CA ILE A 559 0.66 5.61 -23.13
C ILE A 559 -0.08 4.31 -22.79
N ASN A 560 -1.04 4.35 -21.87
CA ASN A 560 -1.68 3.17 -21.29
C ASN A 560 -2.35 2.24 -22.33
N THR A 561 -3.12 2.79 -23.27
CA THR A 561 -3.76 2.00 -24.35
C THR A 561 -2.71 1.38 -25.28
N VAL A 562 -1.67 2.15 -25.65
CA VAL A 562 -0.59 1.69 -26.53
C VAL A 562 0.14 0.51 -25.89
N MET A 563 0.58 0.65 -24.64
CA MET A 563 1.30 -0.41 -23.93
C MET A 563 0.41 -1.64 -23.68
N GLN A 564 -0.89 -1.44 -23.45
CA GLN A 564 -1.86 -2.53 -23.34
C GLN A 564 -1.95 -3.35 -24.64
N VAL A 565 -2.06 -2.68 -25.79
CA VAL A 565 -2.11 -3.34 -27.10
C VAL A 565 -0.83 -4.15 -27.34
N CYS A 566 0.34 -3.59 -27.01
CA CYS A 566 1.61 -4.31 -27.11
C CYS A 566 1.59 -5.60 -26.27
N PHE A 567 1.11 -5.54 -25.02
CA PHE A 567 1.00 -6.72 -24.15
C PHE A 567 0.16 -7.82 -24.80
N PHE A 568 -1.06 -7.52 -25.23
CA PHE A 568 -1.92 -8.52 -25.88
C PHE A 568 -1.30 -9.11 -27.16
N ALA A 569 -0.57 -8.29 -27.93
CA ALA A 569 0.02 -8.73 -29.19
C ALA A 569 1.19 -9.71 -29.01
N ILE A 570 1.95 -9.63 -27.91
CA ILE A 570 3.24 -10.35 -27.76
C ILE A 570 3.38 -11.18 -26.48
N ALA A 571 2.46 -11.08 -25.51
CA ALA A 571 2.56 -11.82 -24.25
C ALA A 571 2.17 -13.30 -24.35
N GLY A 572 1.48 -13.70 -25.44
CA GLY A 572 1.09 -15.09 -25.67
C GLY A 572 -0.05 -15.60 -24.77
N VAL A 573 -0.86 -14.70 -24.19
CA VAL A 573 -2.07 -15.09 -23.42
C VAL A 573 -3.15 -15.66 -24.33
N LEU A 574 -3.31 -15.08 -25.52
CA LEU A 574 -4.22 -15.49 -26.58
C LEU A 574 -3.47 -15.51 -27.91
N PRO A 575 -3.95 -16.25 -28.92
CA PRO A 575 -3.53 -16.07 -30.31
C PRO A 575 -3.64 -14.60 -30.72
N ARG A 576 -2.65 -14.09 -31.46
CA ARG A 576 -2.52 -12.65 -31.77
C ARG A 576 -3.79 -12.04 -32.37
N ASP A 577 -4.41 -12.69 -33.35
CA ASP A 577 -5.58 -12.17 -34.04
C ASP A 577 -6.81 -12.13 -33.12
N GLU A 578 -6.97 -13.15 -32.27
CA GLU A 578 -8.02 -13.19 -31.25
C GLU A 578 -7.81 -12.09 -30.20
N ALA A 579 -6.56 -11.89 -29.75
CA ALA A 579 -6.20 -10.85 -28.80
C ALA A 579 -6.55 -9.44 -29.33
N ILE A 580 -6.23 -9.16 -30.60
CA ILE A 580 -6.55 -7.88 -31.26
C ILE A 580 -8.06 -7.70 -31.38
N ALA A 581 -8.80 -8.75 -31.77
CA ALA A 581 -10.25 -8.69 -31.87
C ALA A 581 -10.91 -8.39 -30.51
N GLN A 582 -10.47 -9.05 -29.44
CA GLN A 582 -10.97 -8.83 -28.08
C GLN A 582 -10.68 -7.40 -27.58
N ILE A 583 -9.52 -6.83 -27.88
CA ILE A 583 -9.21 -5.43 -27.55
C ILE A 583 -10.16 -4.48 -28.28
N LYS A 584 -10.34 -4.65 -29.60
CA LYS A 584 -11.22 -3.77 -30.39
C LYS A 584 -12.66 -3.83 -29.85
N HIS A 585 -13.14 -5.03 -29.54
CA HIS A 585 -14.45 -5.23 -28.91
C HIS A 585 -14.55 -4.55 -27.52
N ALA A 586 -13.53 -4.68 -26.68
CA ALA A 586 -13.50 -4.05 -25.36
C ALA A 586 -13.47 -2.51 -25.45
N ILE A 587 -12.77 -1.94 -26.43
CA ILE A 587 -12.75 -0.50 -26.72
C ILE A 587 -14.15 -0.03 -27.10
N GLU A 588 -14.85 -0.73 -27.98
CA GLU A 588 -16.23 -0.42 -28.37
C GLU A 588 -17.18 -0.46 -27.17
N LYS A 589 -17.10 -1.52 -26.35
CA LYS A 589 -17.92 -1.65 -25.12
C LYS A 589 -17.65 -0.53 -24.12
N THR A 590 -16.38 -0.19 -23.91
CA THR A 590 -15.95 0.79 -22.89
C THR A 590 -16.22 2.23 -23.33
N TYR A 591 -15.90 2.56 -24.59
CA TYR A 591 -15.92 3.93 -25.11
C TYR A 591 -17.12 4.25 -25.99
N GLY A 592 -17.96 3.27 -26.37
CA GLY A 592 -19.16 3.50 -27.18
C GLY A 592 -20.10 4.54 -26.57
N LYS A 593 -20.21 4.58 -25.23
CA LYS A 593 -20.99 5.60 -24.51
C LYS A 593 -20.41 7.02 -24.59
N LYS A 594 -19.15 7.18 -25.02
CA LYS A 594 -18.45 8.48 -25.15
C LYS A 594 -18.45 9.03 -26.58
N GLY A 595 -19.03 8.30 -27.54
CA GLY A 595 -19.18 8.73 -28.94
C GLY A 595 -18.19 8.08 -29.90
N GLU A 596 -18.60 7.97 -31.17
CA GLU A 596 -17.90 7.26 -32.25
C GLU A 596 -16.49 7.80 -32.52
N GLU A 597 -16.30 9.11 -32.42
CA GLU A 597 -14.99 9.74 -32.65
C GLU A 597 -13.92 9.23 -31.65
N ILE A 598 -14.29 9.04 -30.38
CA ILE A 598 -13.39 8.51 -29.34
C ILE A 598 -13.10 7.03 -29.59
N VAL A 599 -14.09 6.26 -30.04
CA VAL A 599 -13.91 4.85 -30.40
C VAL A 599 -12.91 4.74 -31.57
N GLN A 600 -13.16 5.45 -32.67
CA GLN A 600 -12.26 5.47 -33.84
C GLN A 600 -10.85 5.96 -33.51
N MET A 601 -10.72 6.95 -32.61
CA MET A 601 -9.42 7.39 -32.12
C MET A 601 -8.65 6.26 -31.41
N ASN A 602 -9.31 5.49 -30.54
CA ASN A 602 -8.69 4.35 -29.86
C ASN A 602 -8.40 3.19 -30.83
N LEU A 603 -9.28 2.92 -31.81
CA LEU A 603 -9.04 1.89 -32.82
C LEU A 603 -7.83 2.23 -33.72
N ARG A 604 -7.70 3.48 -34.17
CA ARG A 604 -6.50 3.95 -34.88
C ARG A 604 -5.24 3.83 -34.03
N ALA A 605 -5.34 4.13 -32.73
CA ALA A 605 -4.22 3.94 -31.82
C ALA A 605 -3.79 2.46 -31.72
N VAL A 606 -4.74 1.50 -31.75
CA VAL A 606 -4.43 0.05 -31.80
C VAL A 606 -3.62 -0.28 -33.05
N ASP A 607 -4.11 0.10 -34.23
CA ASP A 607 -3.46 -0.24 -35.51
C ASP A 607 -2.08 0.45 -35.62
N SER A 608 -2.02 1.75 -35.29
CA SER A 608 -0.78 2.54 -35.23
C SER A 608 0.25 1.96 -34.26
N THR A 609 -0.19 1.32 -33.18
CA THR A 609 0.68 0.66 -32.20
C THR A 609 1.31 -0.59 -32.80
N LEU A 610 0.51 -1.43 -33.47
CA LEU A 610 0.99 -2.67 -34.06
C LEU A 610 2.02 -2.44 -35.19
N GLU A 611 1.87 -1.35 -35.94
CA GLU A 611 2.83 -0.94 -36.98
C GLU A 611 4.18 -0.46 -36.43
N ARG A 612 4.18 0.13 -35.22
CA ARG A 612 5.35 0.76 -34.58
C ARG A 612 5.94 -0.07 -33.44
N LEU A 613 5.41 -1.27 -33.22
CA LEU A 613 5.97 -2.24 -32.28
C LEU A 613 7.08 -3.03 -32.98
N HIS A 614 8.32 -2.77 -32.60
CA HIS A 614 9.47 -3.35 -33.27
C HIS A 614 10.19 -4.36 -32.38
N GLN A 615 10.52 -5.51 -32.94
CA GLN A 615 11.44 -6.45 -32.29
C GLN A 615 12.88 -6.00 -32.56
N VAL A 616 13.69 -5.95 -31.52
CA VAL A 616 15.10 -5.58 -31.59
C VAL A 616 15.93 -6.82 -31.90
N ARG A 617 16.84 -6.71 -32.88
CA ARG A 617 17.84 -7.75 -33.11
C ARG A 617 18.91 -7.68 -32.02
N VAL A 618 18.85 -8.59 -31.05
CA VAL A 618 19.80 -8.67 -29.94
C VAL A 618 21.19 -9.09 -30.46
N PRO A 619 22.25 -8.28 -30.25
CA PRO A 619 23.62 -8.67 -30.57
C PRO A 619 24.17 -9.73 -29.60
N ASP A 620 25.20 -10.48 -30.02
CA ASP A 620 25.79 -11.55 -29.21
C ASP A 620 26.76 -11.05 -28.12
N ARG A 621 27.00 -9.74 -28.03
CA ARG A 621 27.94 -9.14 -27.09
C ARG A 621 27.40 -7.88 -26.44
N VAL A 622 27.82 -7.66 -25.21
CA VAL A 622 27.61 -6.43 -24.46
C VAL A 622 28.51 -5.34 -25.04
N THR A 623 27.94 -4.19 -25.37
CA THR A 623 28.64 -3.02 -25.94
C THR A 623 28.67 -1.82 -24.99
N SER A 624 27.80 -1.79 -23.99
CA SER A 624 27.67 -0.66 -23.07
C SER A 624 28.65 -0.73 -21.91
N GLU A 625 29.31 0.39 -21.63
CA GLU A 625 30.13 0.59 -20.42
C GLU A 625 29.34 1.24 -19.27
N ARG A 626 28.07 1.61 -19.50
CA ARG A 626 27.24 2.35 -18.54
C ARG A 626 26.74 1.41 -17.44
N ALA A 627 27.26 1.56 -16.22
CA ALA A 627 26.74 0.83 -15.06
C ALA A 627 25.37 1.36 -14.60
N LEU A 628 24.66 0.59 -13.78
CA LEU A 628 23.50 1.09 -13.05
C LEU A 628 23.94 2.21 -12.11
N LEU A 629 23.14 3.26 -12.01
CA LEU A 629 23.33 4.34 -11.06
C LEU A 629 23.16 3.81 -9.63
N PRO A 630 23.93 4.32 -8.66
CA PRO A 630 23.72 3.97 -7.27
C PRO A 630 22.31 4.42 -6.82
N PRO A 631 21.68 3.72 -5.86
CA PRO A 631 20.32 4.06 -5.40
C PRO A 631 20.20 5.49 -4.86
N LEU A 632 21.27 5.95 -4.22
CA LEU A 632 21.44 7.30 -3.70
C LEU A 632 22.75 7.88 -4.24
N VAL A 633 22.76 9.17 -4.56
CA VAL A 633 23.92 9.86 -5.15
C VAL A 633 24.69 10.68 -4.10
N GLY A 634 25.89 11.15 -4.45
CA GLY A 634 26.74 11.95 -3.57
C GLY A 634 27.47 11.09 -2.53
N ASN A 635 27.68 11.64 -1.33
CA ASN A 635 28.33 10.95 -0.21
C ASN A 635 27.39 10.86 1.02
N PRO A 636 26.33 10.03 0.97
CA PRO A 636 25.42 9.85 2.10
C PRO A 636 26.11 9.19 3.29
N PRO A 637 25.70 9.51 4.54
CA PRO A 637 26.14 8.80 5.74
C PRO A 637 25.92 7.29 5.63
N GLU A 638 26.69 6.50 6.38
CA GLU A 638 26.72 5.04 6.25
C GLU A 638 25.34 4.39 6.35
N PHE A 639 24.54 4.74 7.38
CA PHE A 639 23.18 4.24 7.54
C PHE A 639 22.28 4.61 6.33
N VAL A 640 22.38 5.85 5.87
CA VAL A 640 21.61 6.33 4.71
C VAL A 640 22.01 5.56 3.45
N ARG A 641 23.31 5.33 3.24
CA ARG A 641 23.83 4.60 2.07
C ARG A 641 23.45 3.11 2.08
N ASN A 642 23.70 2.44 3.20
CA ASN A 642 23.67 0.98 3.28
C ASN A 642 22.30 0.42 3.68
N VAL A 643 21.46 1.21 4.37
CA VAL A 643 20.12 0.80 4.80
C VAL A 643 19.06 1.49 3.93
N LEU A 644 18.99 2.83 3.98
CA LEU A 644 17.99 3.58 3.22
C LEU A 644 18.22 3.49 1.70
N GLY A 645 19.47 3.36 1.27
CA GLY A 645 19.82 3.12 -0.13
C GLY A 645 19.31 1.77 -0.64
N GLU A 646 19.44 0.70 0.15
CA GLU A 646 18.91 -0.62 -0.21
C GLU A 646 17.38 -0.63 -0.25
N MET A 647 16.73 0.05 0.70
CA MET A 647 15.28 0.26 0.66
C MET A 647 14.85 1.05 -0.60
N THR A 648 15.57 2.12 -0.94
CA THR A 648 15.33 2.94 -2.15
C THR A 648 15.49 2.11 -3.42
N ALA A 649 16.42 1.17 -3.42
CA ALA A 649 16.67 0.23 -4.51
C ALA A 649 15.67 -0.93 -4.58
N ARG A 650 14.65 -0.95 -3.71
CA ARG A 650 13.67 -2.04 -3.56
C ARG A 650 14.30 -3.38 -3.17
N ARG A 651 15.33 -3.31 -2.32
CA ARG A 651 16.00 -4.46 -1.69
C ARG A 651 15.86 -4.45 -0.17
N GLY A 652 14.89 -3.72 0.35
CA GLY A 652 14.62 -3.63 1.79
C GLY A 652 14.30 -4.98 2.45
N ASP A 653 13.73 -5.94 1.71
CA ASP A 653 13.49 -7.30 2.19
C ASP A 653 14.77 -8.10 2.49
N LEU A 654 15.93 -7.67 1.95
CA LEU A 654 17.23 -8.30 2.20
C LEU A 654 17.93 -7.76 3.45
N LEU A 655 17.41 -6.68 4.04
CA LEU A 655 18.00 -6.07 5.23
C LEU A 655 17.66 -6.91 6.47
N PRO A 656 18.65 -7.23 7.31
CA PRO A 656 18.42 -8.00 8.52
C PRO A 656 17.85 -7.13 9.66
N VAL A 657 17.35 -7.76 10.71
CA VAL A 657 16.75 -7.05 11.86
C VAL A 657 17.75 -6.08 12.52
N SER A 658 19.04 -6.45 12.61
CA SER A 658 20.08 -5.68 13.30
C SER A 658 20.31 -4.27 12.76
N VAL A 659 19.96 -3.98 11.50
CA VAL A 659 20.20 -2.66 10.89
C VAL A 659 19.09 -1.66 11.19
N PHE A 660 17.95 -2.09 11.72
CA PHE A 660 16.81 -1.20 11.96
C PHE A 660 16.86 -0.61 13.37
N PRO A 661 16.51 0.69 13.54
CA PRO A 661 16.39 1.29 14.85
C PRO A 661 15.24 0.62 15.64
N PRO A 662 15.47 0.17 16.88
CA PRO A 662 14.47 -0.59 17.64
C PRO A 662 13.24 0.24 18.04
N ASP A 663 13.34 1.57 18.00
CA ASP A 663 12.30 2.54 18.32
C ASP A 663 11.72 3.23 17.07
N GLY A 664 12.18 2.88 15.86
CA GLY A 664 11.75 3.51 14.62
C GLY A 664 12.33 4.91 14.36
N THR A 665 13.40 5.32 15.05
CA THR A 665 14.03 6.65 14.84
C THR A 665 14.93 6.69 13.60
N TYR A 666 14.65 7.60 12.66
CA TYR A 666 15.40 7.77 11.40
C TYR A 666 16.09 9.13 11.28
N PRO A 667 17.20 9.24 10.52
CA PRO A 667 17.88 10.50 10.30
C PRO A 667 17.09 11.44 9.38
N VAL A 668 17.32 12.75 9.55
CA VAL A 668 16.82 13.82 8.68
C VAL A 668 17.77 14.06 7.49
N GLY A 669 17.27 14.75 6.47
CA GLY A 669 18.04 15.29 5.35
C GLY A 669 18.42 14.24 4.33
N THR A 670 17.55 13.25 4.11
CA THR A 670 17.87 12.07 3.28
C THR A 670 17.32 12.17 1.86
N THR A 671 16.27 12.97 1.59
CA THR A 671 15.72 13.15 0.22
C THR A 671 16.71 13.80 -0.74
N LYS A 672 17.65 14.63 -0.23
CA LYS A 672 18.68 15.28 -1.05
C LYS A 672 19.59 14.31 -1.83
N TYR A 673 19.65 13.04 -1.41
CA TYR A 673 20.42 12.00 -2.06
C TYR A 673 19.64 11.21 -3.12
N GLU A 674 18.32 11.39 -3.26
CA GLU A 674 17.51 10.59 -4.20
C GLU A 674 17.71 10.99 -5.66
N LYS A 675 17.65 12.30 -5.94
CA LYS A 675 17.73 12.89 -7.29
C LYS A 675 16.88 12.14 -8.30
N ARG A 676 15.56 12.06 -8.06
CA ARG A 676 14.61 11.12 -8.71
C ARG A 676 14.53 11.24 -10.25
N ASN A 677 14.84 12.41 -10.78
CA ASN A 677 14.85 12.74 -12.21
C ASN A 677 13.52 12.41 -12.92
N LEU A 678 12.43 13.07 -12.52
CA LEU A 678 11.08 12.78 -12.98
C LEU A 678 10.56 13.73 -14.08
N ALA A 679 11.04 14.98 -14.10
CA ALA A 679 10.46 16.01 -14.96
C ALA A 679 10.95 15.91 -16.41
N LEU A 680 10.02 15.91 -17.37
CA LEU A 680 10.34 16.00 -18.80
C LEU A 680 10.81 17.40 -19.20
N GLU A 681 10.31 18.43 -18.50
CA GLU A 681 10.69 19.83 -18.65
C GLU A 681 11.06 20.45 -17.31
N ILE A 682 12.01 21.37 -17.31
CA ILE A 682 12.45 22.11 -16.11
C ILE A 682 12.38 23.62 -16.34
N PRO A 683 12.20 24.42 -15.28
CA PRO A 683 12.22 25.86 -15.40
C PRO A 683 13.64 26.39 -15.65
N VAL A 684 13.79 27.27 -16.65
CA VAL A 684 15.05 27.94 -17.01
C VAL A 684 14.93 29.43 -16.71
N TRP A 685 15.88 29.96 -15.95
CA TRP A 685 15.91 31.35 -15.51
C TRP A 685 16.53 32.28 -16.57
N GLU A 686 15.91 33.45 -16.79
CA GLU A 686 16.36 34.53 -17.67
C GLU A 686 16.72 35.79 -16.84
N PRO A 687 18.01 36.01 -16.54
CA PRO A 687 18.44 37.05 -15.59
C PRO A 687 18.04 38.47 -16.00
N ASP A 688 18.10 38.78 -17.30
CA ASP A 688 17.87 40.14 -17.83
C ASP A 688 16.40 40.60 -17.68
N ILE A 689 15.47 39.65 -17.67
CA ILE A 689 14.03 39.91 -17.49
C ILE A 689 13.68 39.92 -15.99
N CYS A 690 14.45 39.20 -15.16
CA CYS A 690 14.12 38.95 -13.77
C CYS A 690 14.09 40.23 -12.91
N ILE A 691 12.99 40.42 -12.19
CA ILE A 691 12.81 41.54 -11.23
C ILE A 691 13.19 41.17 -9.79
N GLN A 692 13.71 39.95 -9.56
CA GLN A 692 14.17 39.47 -8.26
C GLN A 692 13.09 39.59 -7.16
N CYS A 693 11.91 39.03 -7.43
CA CYS A 693 10.76 39.10 -6.50
C CYS A 693 10.63 37.91 -5.54
N GLY A 694 11.41 36.84 -5.73
CA GLY A 694 11.35 35.64 -4.88
C GLY A 694 10.13 34.71 -5.08
N LYS A 695 9.11 35.15 -5.83
CA LYS A 695 7.83 34.40 -5.95
C LYS A 695 7.98 32.98 -6.49
N CYS A 696 8.87 32.76 -7.45
CA CYS A 696 9.11 31.42 -8.02
C CYS A 696 9.67 30.41 -6.99
N ALA A 697 10.52 30.87 -6.06
CA ALA A 697 11.04 30.05 -4.96
C ALA A 697 10.01 29.87 -3.85
N MET A 698 9.21 30.92 -3.57
CA MET A 698 8.12 30.88 -2.59
C MET A 698 7.12 29.77 -2.88
N VAL A 699 6.60 29.73 -4.11
CA VAL A 699 5.54 28.80 -4.50
C VAL A 699 6.05 27.40 -4.84
N CYS A 700 7.36 27.20 -4.87
CA CYS A 700 7.93 25.92 -5.25
C CYS A 700 7.61 24.85 -4.18
N PRO A 701 6.83 23.80 -4.50
CA PRO A 701 6.39 22.82 -3.51
C PRO A 701 7.49 21.81 -3.11
N HIS A 702 8.62 21.79 -3.80
CA HIS A 702 9.69 20.82 -3.56
C HIS A 702 11.02 21.48 -3.19
N ALA A 703 11.05 22.80 -2.99
CA ALA A 703 12.27 23.57 -2.73
C ALA A 703 13.38 23.38 -3.79
N VAL A 704 12.98 23.13 -5.05
CA VAL A 704 13.89 22.90 -6.19
C VAL A 704 14.34 24.18 -6.87
N ILE A 705 13.73 25.33 -6.54
CA ILE A 705 14.15 26.65 -7.00
C ILE A 705 14.59 27.43 -5.77
N ARG A 706 15.86 27.85 -5.75
CA ARG A 706 16.45 28.58 -4.62
C ARG A 706 17.16 29.84 -5.06
N ILE A 707 17.34 30.72 -4.09
CA ILE A 707 17.89 32.06 -4.28
C ILE A 707 19.06 32.24 -3.32
N LYS A 708 20.17 32.80 -3.80
CA LYS A 708 21.27 33.29 -2.96
C LYS A 708 21.71 34.68 -3.42
N ALA A 709 22.11 35.49 -2.45
CA ALA A 709 22.83 36.74 -2.67
C ALA A 709 24.21 36.64 -2.02
N TYR A 710 25.27 36.93 -2.76
CA TYR A 710 26.64 36.60 -2.34
C TYR A 710 27.68 37.51 -3.01
N GLN A 711 28.91 37.49 -2.49
CA GLN A 711 30.00 38.36 -2.95
C GLN A 711 30.48 37.98 -4.36
N PRO A 712 30.79 38.94 -5.26
CA PRO A 712 31.17 38.68 -6.65
C PRO A 712 32.38 37.74 -6.81
N GLU A 713 33.33 37.75 -5.88
CA GLU A 713 34.58 36.99 -5.94
C GLU A 713 34.32 35.48 -5.92
N LEU A 714 33.19 35.06 -5.33
CA LEU A 714 32.79 33.65 -5.27
C LEU A 714 32.44 33.08 -6.64
N LEU A 715 32.22 33.92 -7.67
CA LEU A 715 31.99 33.47 -9.04
C LEU A 715 33.25 33.00 -9.77
N ALA A 716 34.45 33.16 -9.19
CA ALA A 716 35.70 32.79 -9.84
C ALA A 716 35.77 31.30 -10.25
N GLN A 717 35.05 30.42 -9.54
CA GLN A 717 34.99 28.98 -9.80
C GLN A 717 33.63 28.54 -10.39
N ALA A 718 32.79 29.49 -10.83
CA ALA A 718 31.48 29.16 -11.37
C ALA A 718 31.59 28.36 -12.68
N PRO A 719 30.75 27.33 -12.88
CA PRO A 719 30.65 26.64 -14.16
C PRO A 719 30.35 27.63 -15.31
N PRO A 720 30.79 27.36 -16.55
CA PRO A 720 30.55 28.29 -17.68
C PRO A 720 29.06 28.58 -17.95
N THR A 721 28.18 27.67 -17.57
CA THR A 721 26.72 27.78 -17.74
C THR A 721 26.01 28.41 -16.54
N PHE A 722 26.74 28.78 -15.49
CA PHE A 722 26.16 29.31 -14.27
C PHE A 722 25.73 30.77 -14.46
N LYS A 723 24.43 31.03 -14.32
CA LYS A 723 23.86 32.37 -14.50
C LYS A 723 23.90 33.16 -13.20
N ALA A 724 24.27 34.44 -13.28
CA ALA A 724 24.21 35.39 -12.17
C ALA A 724 23.90 36.81 -12.70
N THR A 725 23.34 37.67 -11.86
CA THR A 725 23.11 39.10 -12.16
C THR A 725 23.36 39.95 -10.91
N ASP A 726 23.41 41.27 -11.03
CA ASP A 726 23.56 42.16 -9.88
C ASP A 726 22.30 42.16 -9.02
N ALA A 727 22.47 42.12 -7.69
CA ALA A 727 21.34 42.24 -6.77
C ALA A 727 20.69 43.62 -6.89
N LYS A 728 19.36 43.63 -7.05
CA LYS A 728 18.53 44.85 -7.22
C LYS A 728 17.95 45.35 -5.89
N ASP A 729 18.11 44.58 -4.81
CA ASP A 729 17.65 44.99 -3.48
C ASP A 729 18.65 45.94 -2.84
N THR A 730 18.17 47.00 -2.17
CA THR A 730 19.02 48.05 -1.62
C THR A 730 19.93 47.55 -0.50
N ASP A 731 19.47 46.56 0.27
CA ASP A 731 20.26 45.99 1.37
C ASP A 731 21.38 45.08 0.86
N TRP A 732 21.34 44.68 -0.41
CA TRP A 732 22.27 43.75 -1.06
C TRP A 732 23.11 44.43 -2.15
N HIS A 733 23.27 45.76 -2.08
CA HIS A 733 24.07 46.50 -3.04
C HIS A 733 25.51 45.96 -3.12
N GLY A 734 26.00 45.74 -4.33
CA GLY A 734 27.33 45.16 -4.59
C GLY A 734 27.37 43.62 -4.58
N LEU A 735 26.30 42.95 -4.19
CA LEU A 735 26.20 41.49 -4.25
C LEU A 735 25.73 41.00 -5.63
N LYS A 736 26.07 39.75 -5.94
CA LYS A 736 25.48 38.97 -7.03
C LYS A 736 24.26 38.21 -6.54
N TYR A 737 23.31 38.00 -7.45
CA TYR A 737 22.05 37.33 -7.20
C TYR A 737 21.85 36.22 -8.24
N THR A 738 21.48 35.03 -7.76
CA THR A 738 21.18 33.88 -8.62
C THR A 738 19.88 33.20 -8.20
N ILE A 739 19.07 32.81 -9.20
CA ILE A 739 18.02 31.82 -9.05
C ILE A 739 18.51 30.53 -9.69
N GLN A 740 18.71 29.48 -8.90
CA GLN A 740 19.16 28.19 -9.40
C GLN A 740 18.09 27.12 -9.23
N VAL A 741 18.04 26.18 -10.17
CA VAL A 741 17.08 25.07 -10.21
C VAL A 741 17.80 23.75 -10.01
N SER A 742 17.25 22.86 -9.18
CA SER A 742 17.69 21.47 -9.07
C SER A 742 16.99 20.65 -10.17
N PRO A 743 17.69 20.24 -11.25
CA PRO A 743 17.04 19.60 -12.39
C PRO A 743 16.49 18.21 -12.04
N GLU A 744 17.17 17.47 -11.18
CA GLU A 744 16.84 16.07 -10.86
C GLU A 744 15.82 15.92 -9.73
N ASP A 745 15.54 16.99 -8.99
CA ASP A 745 14.49 17.00 -7.95
C ASP A 745 13.20 17.68 -8.45
N CYS A 746 13.27 18.42 -9.56
CA CYS A 746 12.12 19.08 -10.15
C CYS A 746 11.06 18.05 -10.59
N THR A 747 9.79 18.39 -10.33
CA THR A 747 8.61 17.59 -10.70
C THR A 747 7.87 18.15 -11.92
N GLY A 748 8.38 19.23 -12.52
CA GLY A 748 7.84 19.80 -13.76
C GLY A 748 6.49 20.53 -13.62
N CYS A 749 6.06 20.88 -12.41
CA CYS A 749 4.71 21.41 -12.16
C CYS A 749 4.37 22.77 -12.83
N GLY A 750 5.35 23.52 -13.32
CA GLY A 750 5.11 24.80 -14.01
C GLY A 750 4.70 26.00 -13.14
N ILE A 751 4.29 25.80 -11.88
CA ILE A 751 3.75 26.88 -11.00
C ILE A 751 4.69 28.09 -10.87
N CYS A 752 6.01 27.84 -10.83
CA CYS A 752 7.03 28.89 -10.76
C CYS A 752 7.03 29.83 -11.98
N VAL A 753 6.70 29.30 -13.17
CA VAL A 753 6.54 30.04 -14.42
C VAL A 753 5.22 30.79 -14.40
N ASP A 754 4.14 30.12 -13.97
CA ASP A 754 2.79 30.69 -13.93
C ASP A 754 2.70 31.93 -13.02
N VAL A 755 3.35 31.88 -11.84
CA VAL A 755 3.36 33.00 -10.89
C VAL A 755 4.31 34.13 -11.29
N CYS A 756 5.21 33.90 -12.27
CA CYS A 756 6.25 34.87 -12.61
C CYS A 756 5.63 36.17 -13.17
N PRO A 757 5.75 37.31 -12.48
CA PRO A 757 5.11 38.56 -12.90
C PRO A 757 5.92 39.28 -14.00
N ALA A 758 7.18 38.89 -14.20
CA ALA A 758 8.09 39.56 -15.12
C ALA A 758 7.93 38.99 -16.54
N LYS A 759 7.59 39.86 -17.48
CA LYS A 759 7.43 39.54 -18.90
C LYS A 759 8.49 40.26 -19.72
N SER A 760 8.99 39.61 -20.77
CA SER A 760 9.86 40.24 -21.74
C SER A 760 9.12 41.38 -22.45
N LYS A 761 9.84 42.47 -22.72
CA LYS A 761 9.34 43.57 -23.55
C LYS A 761 9.39 43.23 -25.05
N SER A 762 10.23 42.26 -25.46
CA SER A 762 10.47 41.90 -26.86
C SER A 762 9.68 40.66 -27.32
N ALA A 763 9.17 39.84 -26.40
CA ALA A 763 8.40 38.63 -26.72
C ALA A 763 7.28 38.39 -25.70
N ALA A 764 6.02 38.46 -26.14
CA ALA A 764 4.84 38.45 -25.26
C ALA A 764 4.71 37.18 -24.39
N ASN A 765 5.23 36.05 -24.86
CA ASN A 765 5.17 34.75 -24.18
C ASN A 765 6.43 34.39 -23.39
N LEU A 766 7.48 35.23 -23.41
CA LEU A 766 8.71 34.99 -22.68
C LEU A 766 8.66 35.65 -21.30
N ARG A 767 8.81 34.86 -20.23
CA ARG A 767 8.87 35.34 -18.84
C ARG A 767 10.31 35.29 -18.32
N ALA A 768 10.55 35.76 -17.09
CA ALA A 768 11.87 35.64 -16.46
C ALA A 768 12.25 34.20 -16.05
N ILE A 769 11.31 33.26 -16.09
CA ILE A 769 11.55 31.83 -15.90
C ILE A 769 10.57 31.07 -16.79
N ASN A 770 11.02 30.05 -17.52
CA ASN A 770 10.20 29.36 -18.53
C ASN A 770 10.46 27.86 -18.52
N MET A 771 9.45 27.04 -18.80
CA MET A 771 9.62 25.59 -18.97
C MET A 771 10.37 25.30 -20.28
N ARG A 772 11.36 24.39 -20.21
CA ARG A 772 12.12 23.89 -21.36
C ARG A 772 12.34 22.38 -21.22
N PRO A 773 12.48 21.65 -22.34
CA PRO A 773 12.90 20.24 -22.32
C PRO A 773 14.13 20.04 -21.44
N GLN A 774 14.07 19.02 -20.58
CA GLN A 774 15.12 18.78 -19.60
C GLN A 774 16.44 18.33 -20.29
N PRO A 775 16.47 17.36 -21.22
CA PRO A 775 17.62 17.22 -22.12
C PRO A 775 17.66 18.36 -23.15
N PRO A 776 18.84 18.97 -23.43
CA PRO A 776 20.19 18.61 -22.95
C PRO A 776 20.65 19.36 -21.68
N LEU A 777 19.76 20.07 -20.98
CA LEU A 777 20.09 20.97 -19.86
C LEU A 777 20.52 20.24 -18.58
N ARG A 778 20.03 19.02 -18.35
CA ARG A 778 20.20 18.25 -17.09
C ARG A 778 21.64 18.28 -16.57
N GLU A 779 22.60 17.88 -17.39
CA GLU A 779 23.99 17.72 -16.97
C GLU A 779 24.62 19.06 -16.54
N SER A 780 24.39 20.11 -17.34
CA SER A 780 24.89 21.46 -17.03
C SER A 780 24.21 22.06 -15.79
N GLU A 781 22.90 21.90 -15.65
CA GLU A 781 22.17 22.43 -14.50
C GLU A 781 22.45 21.66 -13.22
N ARG A 782 22.83 20.38 -13.32
CA ARG A 782 23.31 19.60 -12.17
C ARG A 782 24.63 20.18 -11.65
N ALA A 783 25.58 20.49 -12.54
CA ALA A 783 26.84 21.13 -12.16
C ALA A 783 26.60 22.54 -11.58
N ASN A 784 25.70 23.32 -12.18
CA ASN A 784 25.28 24.62 -11.67
C ASN A 784 24.64 24.52 -10.28
N TRP A 785 23.80 23.51 -10.05
CA TRP A 785 23.16 23.25 -8.75
C TRP A 785 24.17 22.90 -7.67
N GLU A 786 25.13 22.01 -7.95
CA GLU A 786 26.21 21.68 -6.99
C GLU A 786 27.06 22.90 -6.64
N PHE A 787 27.41 23.73 -7.63
CA PHE A 787 28.09 25.00 -7.38
C PHE A 787 27.23 25.96 -6.55
N PHE A 788 25.92 26.07 -6.83
CA PHE A 788 25.02 26.90 -6.03
C PHE A 788 24.95 26.44 -4.56
N LEU A 789 24.99 25.13 -4.30
CA LEU A 789 24.99 24.61 -2.94
C LEU A 789 26.29 24.91 -2.20
N SER A 790 27.43 25.06 -2.90
CA SER A 790 28.72 25.41 -2.26
C SER A 790 28.84 26.89 -1.87
N LEU A 791 28.02 27.77 -2.45
CA LEU A 791 27.93 29.17 -2.04
C LEU A 791 27.39 29.30 -0.60
N PRO A 792 27.84 30.29 0.19
CA PRO A 792 27.34 30.48 1.55
C PRO A 792 25.84 30.83 1.56
N GLU A 793 25.14 30.37 2.60
CA GLU A 793 23.78 30.82 2.89
C GLU A 793 23.78 32.29 3.34
N VAL A 794 22.72 33.03 3.03
CA VAL A 794 22.58 34.42 3.49
C VAL A 794 22.38 34.42 5.00
N ASP A 795 23.15 35.23 5.74
CA ASP A 795 22.99 35.37 7.18
C ASP A 795 21.56 35.78 7.50
N ARG A 796 20.84 34.92 8.22
CA ARG A 796 19.43 35.10 8.55
C ARG A 796 19.15 36.38 9.34
N ARG A 797 20.14 36.93 10.05
CA ARG A 797 20.02 38.21 10.79
C ARG A 797 19.91 39.41 9.84
N LEU A 798 20.36 39.24 8.60
CA LEU A 798 20.34 40.26 7.55
C LEU A 798 19.11 40.11 6.63
N ILE A 799 18.25 39.12 6.86
CA ILE A 799 17.06 38.85 6.04
C ILE A 799 15.83 39.53 6.66
N LYS A 800 15.17 40.41 5.90
CA LYS A 800 13.85 40.95 6.28
C LYS A 800 12.76 39.90 6.05
N ALA A 801 12.38 39.20 7.12
CA ALA A 801 11.35 38.14 7.08
C ALA A 801 9.97 38.60 6.55
N THR A 802 9.65 39.90 6.65
CA THR A 802 8.41 40.48 6.12
C THR A 802 8.41 40.74 4.61
N SER A 803 9.56 40.57 3.94
CA SER A 803 9.73 40.82 2.51
C SER A 803 10.00 39.52 1.76
N ILE A 804 9.06 39.07 0.92
CA ILE A 804 9.17 37.79 0.17
C ILE A 804 10.50 37.67 -0.58
N ARG A 805 10.96 38.75 -1.22
CA ARG A 805 12.18 38.73 -2.02
C ARG A 805 13.45 38.46 -1.21
N GLN A 806 13.50 38.90 0.04
CA GLN A 806 14.63 38.62 0.92
C GLN A 806 14.40 37.31 1.67
N GLN A 807 13.20 37.10 2.20
CA GLN A 807 12.85 35.91 2.97
C GLN A 807 13.08 34.62 2.17
N GLN A 808 12.85 34.61 0.86
CA GLN A 808 13.10 33.43 0.02
C GLN A 808 14.59 33.14 -0.28
N ALA A 809 15.53 33.99 0.16
CA ALA A 809 16.95 33.67 0.17
C ALA A 809 17.38 32.84 1.39
N GLN A 810 16.49 32.64 2.37
CA GLN A 810 16.77 31.80 3.52
C GLN A 810 16.70 30.31 3.15
N GLN A 811 17.63 29.51 3.68
CA GLN A 811 17.67 28.07 3.43
C GLN A 811 16.35 27.38 3.83
N PRO A 812 15.72 26.62 2.92
CA PRO A 812 14.59 25.76 3.26
C PRO A 812 15.05 24.51 4.00
N LEU A 813 14.42 24.18 5.14
CA LEU A 813 14.70 22.95 5.91
C LEU A 813 13.63 21.86 5.70
N PHE A 814 12.86 21.98 4.62
CA PHE A 814 11.96 20.97 4.10
C PHE A 814 12.08 20.94 2.57
N GLU A 815 12.69 19.88 2.03
CA GLU A 815 13.12 19.83 0.63
C GLU A 815 12.85 18.46 -0.02
N PHE A 816 12.51 18.49 -1.32
CA PHE A 816 12.42 17.30 -2.19
C PHE A 816 11.46 16.20 -1.69
N SER A 817 10.37 16.59 -1.03
CA SER A 817 9.38 15.65 -0.48
C SER A 817 8.73 14.75 -1.54
N GLY A 818 8.16 13.64 -1.09
CA GLY A 818 7.37 12.72 -1.93
C GLY A 818 5.98 13.25 -2.33
N ALA A 819 5.68 14.53 -2.10
CA ALA A 819 4.39 15.14 -2.41
C ALA A 819 4.13 15.23 -3.93
N CYS A 820 2.85 15.40 -4.29
CA CYS A 820 2.40 15.55 -5.68
C CYS A 820 3.12 16.70 -6.41
N SER A 821 3.30 16.56 -7.73
CA SER A 821 3.68 17.69 -8.59
C SER A 821 2.66 18.83 -8.42
N GLY A 822 3.11 20.00 -7.99
CA GLY A 822 2.23 21.14 -7.71
C GLY A 822 1.44 21.07 -6.39
N CYS A 823 1.90 20.31 -5.39
CA CYS A 823 1.23 20.20 -4.10
C CYS A 823 0.98 21.57 -3.43
N GLY A 824 -0.25 21.79 -2.94
CA GLY A 824 -0.65 23.02 -2.27
C GLY A 824 -0.22 23.13 -0.81
N GLU A 825 0.20 22.03 -0.16
CA GLU A 825 0.54 22.02 1.29
C GLU A 825 2.01 22.40 1.54
N THR A 826 2.93 21.81 0.77
CA THR A 826 4.38 21.88 1.06
C THR A 826 5.01 23.27 0.93
N PRO A 827 4.54 24.22 0.09
CA PRO A 827 5.07 25.59 0.12
C PRO A 827 4.93 26.27 1.48
N TYR A 828 3.84 25.99 2.21
CA TYR A 828 3.60 26.52 3.56
C TYR A 828 4.55 25.91 4.59
N ILE A 829 4.74 24.58 4.55
CA ILE A 829 5.69 23.89 5.44
C ILE A 829 7.11 24.38 5.18
N LYS A 830 7.53 24.46 3.90
CA LYS A 830 8.82 25.03 3.49
C LYS A 830 9.02 26.44 4.06
N LEU A 831 8.00 27.30 3.97
CA LEU A 831 8.08 28.65 4.53
C LEU A 831 8.23 28.61 6.06
N ALA A 832 7.46 27.79 6.75
CA ALA A 832 7.55 27.64 8.20
C ALA A 832 8.95 27.18 8.63
N THR A 833 9.57 26.26 7.88
CA THR A 833 10.93 25.79 8.17
C THR A 833 11.99 26.85 7.86
N GLN A 834 11.79 27.69 6.84
CA GLN A 834 12.64 28.88 6.63
C GLN A 834 12.55 29.82 7.84
N LEU A 835 11.36 30.12 8.34
CA LEU A 835 11.18 31.10 9.43
C LEU A 835 11.67 30.59 10.80
N PHE A 836 11.37 29.32 11.14
CA PHE A 836 11.50 28.79 12.50
C PHE A 836 12.22 27.44 12.59
N GLY A 837 12.69 26.89 11.48
CA GLY A 837 13.10 25.49 11.39
C GLY A 837 14.28 25.10 12.28
N ASP A 838 15.14 26.05 12.67
CA ASP A 838 16.25 25.83 13.60
C ASP A 838 15.82 25.54 15.06
N ARG A 839 14.53 25.73 15.37
CA ARG A 839 13.98 25.62 16.73
C ARG A 839 12.53 25.14 16.76
N MET A 840 12.12 24.40 15.73
CA MET A 840 10.76 23.88 15.57
C MET A 840 10.68 22.41 15.96
N ILE A 841 9.64 22.04 16.70
CA ILE A 841 9.22 20.64 16.89
C ILE A 841 7.85 20.49 16.23
N VAL A 842 7.68 19.45 15.43
CA VAL A 842 6.49 19.19 14.62
C VAL A 842 5.79 17.93 15.14
N ALA A 843 4.63 18.13 15.76
CA ALA A 843 3.60 17.09 15.88
C ALA A 843 2.78 17.08 14.60
N ASN A 844 2.79 15.96 13.88
CA ASN A 844 2.14 15.82 12.58
C ASN A 844 1.04 14.76 12.64
N ALA A 845 -0.20 15.14 12.31
CA ALA A 845 -1.31 14.20 12.21
C ALA A 845 -1.08 13.22 11.04
N THR A 846 -1.64 12.02 11.12
CA THR A 846 -1.64 11.12 9.96
C THR A 846 -2.45 11.73 8.81
N GLY A 847 -1.87 11.75 7.60
CA GLY A 847 -2.51 12.33 6.42
C GLY A 847 -1.49 12.62 5.32
N CYS A 848 -1.85 13.46 4.32
CA CYS A 848 -0.90 13.85 3.26
C CYS A 848 0.47 14.26 3.82
N SER A 849 0.43 15.12 4.84
CA SER A 849 1.60 15.70 5.50
C SER A 849 2.51 14.68 6.16
N SER A 850 1.97 13.66 6.82
CA SER A 850 2.82 12.60 7.37
C SER A 850 3.36 11.66 6.29
N ILE A 851 2.60 11.41 5.22
CA ILE A 851 3.05 10.56 4.12
C ILE A 851 4.22 11.21 3.36
N TYR A 852 4.10 12.46 2.90
CA TYR A 852 5.25 13.07 2.21
C TYR A 852 6.34 13.53 3.19
N GLY A 853 6.03 13.66 4.48
CA GLY A 853 6.93 14.16 5.52
C GLY A 853 7.74 13.08 6.25
N GLY A 854 7.23 11.86 6.36
CA GLY A 854 7.81 10.80 7.19
C GLY A 854 7.76 9.40 6.58
N ASN A 855 7.51 9.27 5.28
CA ASN A 855 7.48 7.96 4.62
C ASN A 855 8.87 7.45 4.25
N MET A 856 9.22 6.29 4.76
CA MET A 856 10.49 5.63 4.46
C MET A 856 10.62 5.20 2.99
N PRO A 857 11.84 5.23 2.42
CA PRO A 857 13.14 5.31 3.09
C PRO A 857 13.77 6.71 3.22
N THR A 858 13.15 7.78 2.72
CA THR A 858 13.76 9.13 2.80
C THR A 858 12.78 10.17 3.32
N THR A 859 13.32 11.18 4.00
CA THR A 859 12.58 12.25 4.68
C THR A 859 13.01 13.63 4.17
N PRO A 860 12.07 14.55 3.93
CA PRO A 860 12.35 15.90 3.43
C PRO A 860 12.81 16.89 4.49
N TRP A 861 12.59 16.60 5.78
CA TRP A 861 13.08 17.42 6.88
C TRP A 861 14.60 17.40 6.85
N THR A 862 15.28 18.53 7.00
CA THR A 862 16.75 18.61 6.99
C THR A 862 17.26 19.59 8.06
N ALA A 863 18.57 19.65 8.23
CA ALA A 863 19.23 20.56 9.16
C ALA A 863 20.10 21.58 8.39
N ASN A 864 20.34 22.73 9.02
CA ASN A 864 21.29 23.73 8.53
C ASN A 864 22.74 23.28 8.76
N ALA A 865 23.71 24.13 8.41
CA ALA A 865 25.14 23.83 8.53
C ALA A 865 25.58 23.63 10.01
N GLU A 866 24.89 24.22 10.97
CA GLU A 866 25.13 24.06 12.40
C GLU A 866 24.50 22.78 12.99
N GLY A 867 23.71 22.04 12.21
CA GLY A 867 23.01 20.83 12.66
C GLY A 867 21.65 21.08 13.31
N TYR A 868 21.14 22.31 13.27
CA TYR A 868 19.80 22.64 13.76
C TYR A 868 18.75 22.46 12.66
N GLY A 869 17.63 21.83 13.00
CA GLY A 869 16.53 21.62 12.08
C GLY A 869 15.27 21.12 12.79
N PRO A 870 14.15 20.98 12.05
CA PRO A 870 12.91 20.53 12.64
C PRO A 870 13.01 19.11 13.20
N ALA A 871 12.63 18.93 14.47
CA ALA A 871 12.34 17.60 15.02
C ALA A 871 10.89 17.24 14.67
N TRP A 872 10.66 16.06 14.09
CA TRP A 872 9.35 15.66 13.56
C TRP A 872 8.89 14.33 14.14
N SER A 873 7.60 14.23 14.47
CA SER A 873 6.98 12.97 14.89
C SER A 873 5.50 12.92 14.49
N ASN A 874 5.03 11.72 14.12
CA ASN A 874 3.62 11.41 13.90
C ASN A 874 3.21 10.37 14.94
N SER A 875 2.22 10.73 15.77
CA SER A 875 1.55 9.81 16.69
C SER A 875 0.46 9.04 15.93
N LEU A 876 -0.80 9.51 15.97
CA LEU A 876 -1.93 8.92 15.26
C LEU A 876 -2.68 9.98 14.44
N PHE A 877 -3.85 9.62 13.92
CA PHE A 877 -4.68 10.55 13.17
C PHE A 877 -5.50 11.44 14.11
N GLU A 878 -6.03 10.83 15.17
CA GLU A 878 -7.01 11.36 16.09
C GLU A 878 -6.45 12.16 17.27
N ASP A 879 -5.13 12.10 17.54
CA ASP A 879 -4.51 12.62 18.77
C ASP A 879 -3.45 13.71 18.55
N ASN A 880 -3.32 14.24 17.33
CA ASN A 880 -2.19 15.11 16.99
C ASN A 880 -2.11 16.39 17.85
N ALA A 881 -3.27 16.95 18.21
CA ALA A 881 -3.32 18.18 19.01
C ALA A 881 -2.85 17.90 20.45
N GLU A 882 -3.33 16.80 21.04
CA GLU A 882 -2.98 16.30 22.36
C GLU A 882 -1.50 15.91 22.41
N PHE A 883 -1.00 15.26 21.35
CA PHE A 883 0.41 14.91 21.20
C PHE A 883 1.31 16.15 21.16
N GLY A 884 0.97 17.14 20.32
CA GLY A 884 1.67 18.42 20.27
C GLY A 884 1.58 19.21 21.58
N PHE A 885 0.45 19.13 22.28
CA PHE A 885 0.28 19.73 23.61
C PHE A 885 1.21 19.07 24.63
N GLY A 886 1.32 17.74 24.63
CA GLY A 886 2.26 17.01 25.48
C GLY A 886 3.72 17.44 25.27
N ILE A 887 4.13 17.62 24.01
CA ILE A 887 5.45 18.18 23.66
C ILE A 887 5.62 19.58 24.26
N ARG A 888 4.60 20.45 24.16
CA ARG A 888 4.67 21.81 24.71
C ARG A 888 4.84 21.80 26.23
N VAL A 889 4.05 20.98 26.93
CA VAL A 889 4.16 20.83 28.39
C VAL A 889 5.57 20.41 28.80
N ALA A 890 6.18 19.46 28.09
CA ALA A 890 7.54 19.03 28.37
C ALA A 890 8.58 20.15 28.15
N VAL A 891 8.48 20.90 27.05
CA VAL A 891 9.38 22.03 26.76
C VAL A 891 9.28 23.12 27.83
N ASP A 892 8.07 23.45 28.28
CA ASP A 892 7.87 24.42 29.37
C ASP A 892 8.50 23.98 30.68
N GLN A 893 8.32 22.71 31.03
CA GLN A 893 8.92 22.15 32.24
C GLN A 893 10.45 22.14 32.17
N HIS A 894 11.03 21.77 31.02
CA HIS A 894 12.47 21.83 30.82
C HIS A 894 13.01 23.26 30.91
N ALA A 895 12.31 24.24 30.35
CA ALA A 895 12.69 25.64 30.44
C ALA A 895 12.60 26.17 31.88
N ALA A 896 11.57 25.79 32.65
CA ALA A 896 11.45 26.14 34.06
C ALA A 896 12.59 25.53 34.88
N TYR A 897 12.89 24.25 34.66
CA TYR A 897 13.97 23.55 35.35
C TYR A 897 15.35 24.14 35.02
N ALA A 898 15.62 24.47 33.75
CA ALA A 898 16.85 25.13 33.35
C ALA A 898 17.06 26.49 34.05
N ARG A 899 16.00 27.31 34.17
CA ARG A 899 16.06 28.57 34.92
C ARG A 899 16.31 28.35 36.41
N GLN A 900 15.70 27.33 37.00
CA GLN A 900 15.94 26.97 38.40
C GLN A 900 17.41 26.58 38.62
N LEU A 901 17.99 25.75 37.74
CA LEU A 901 19.40 25.40 37.80
C LEU A 901 20.30 26.63 37.63
N LEU A 902 19.96 27.54 36.72
CA LEU A 902 20.70 28.79 36.52
C LEU A 902 20.71 29.64 37.81
N MET A 903 19.55 29.77 38.48
CA MET A 903 19.45 30.46 39.76
C MET A 903 20.27 29.79 40.86
N GLN A 904 20.27 28.45 40.94
CA GLN A 904 21.10 27.70 41.90
C GLN A 904 22.59 27.90 41.65
N LEU A 905 22.99 28.07 40.39
CA LEU A 905 24.38 28.33 39.99
C LEU A 905 24.75 29.82 39.99
N SER A 906 23.85 30.72 40.42
CA SER A 906 24.09 32.17 40.41
C SER A 906 25.34 32.58 41.20
N GLY A 907 25.63 31.91 42.32
CA GLY A 907 26.87 32.14 43.09
C GLY A 907 28.16 31.82 42.32
N THR A 908 28.09 30.94 41.31
CA THR A 908 29.22 30.54 40.46
C THR A 908 29.28 31.33 39.16
N LEU A 909 28.12 31.68 38.59
CA LEU A 909 27.99 32.32 37.28
C LEU A 909 27.94 33.86 37.35
N GLY A 910 27.68 34.43 38.53
CA GLY A 910 27.55 35.88 38.71
C GLY A 910 26.42 36.47 37.86
N ASP A 911 26.66 37.64 37.26
CA ASP A 911 25.65 38.40 36.48
C ASP A 911 25.12 37.64 35.24
N LEU A 912 25.86 36.64 34.75
CA LEU A 912 25.41 35.75 33.65
C LEU A 912 24.21 34.88 34.02
N ALA A 913 23.92 34.69 35.31
CA ALA A 913 22.75 33.93 35.75
C ALA A 913 21.44 34.77 35.75
N THR A 914 21.56 36.10 35.67
CA THR A 914 20.44 37.05 35.73
C THR A 914 20.20 37.83 34.45
N ALA A 915 21.12 37.74 33.48
CA ALA A 915 21.00 38.27 32.12
C ALA A 915 20.29 37.26 31.20
#